data_AF-A0A969U5L4-F1
#
_entry.id   AF-A0A969U5L4-F1
#
_cell.length_a   1.000
_cell.length_b   1.000
_cell.length_c   1.000
_cell.angle_alpha   90.00
_cell.angle_beta   90.00
_cell.angle_gamma   90.00
#
_symmetry.space_group_name_H-M   'P 1'
#
loop_
_entity.id
_entity.type
_entity.pdbx_description
1 polymer ?
#
loop_
_entity_poly.entity_id
_entity_poly.type
_entity_poly.pdbx_seq_one_letter_code
_entity_poly.pdbx_strand_id
1 'polypeptide(L)'
;MTNKFSLPDDLQNTLAEDQWWLLNNGQQKIGSQTIEPGTAGIDLNVLPLWPQYAGEGITVSVLDDGVDGQHEDLRDNFDRTRSLPDNLGGPFPAPSDPEEDPEDSDDHGTAVAGIIAGSRNNTGTVGVAYQATIVAYKNQSIGQDSGQIDAADKAIILASLQAQQRFDVSNNSWGPNLAFTQNTQEIAAIRNGVTNGRNRLGTIFVWSGGNERENFNPNLNNNPGQRGRNVNLGDYENSRNVIAVAAIDNQGIVAPYSNPGAPLLVSAFGDRGSIATVDRTDNDGYNPRENQNFQDTNYTNNFNGTSSAAPMVSGIVALMLQANPRLGYRDVQEILAYSARKNDPDNQDVNSQVINRTIFKDIWDFNGAKNWNGGGLHVNHDYGFGLVDGTAAVRLAETWQLRSGLNQNEAATATNERVQIANLTLPTPLEIPNNNPVGITRSFRIDRPTNIDKIELNLDIDHGQFQDLTVTLTSPDGTESVILDRVPYFTEVGEEQADFGFKGTTINYTFSSARHWGESGVGNWTLNITDNSATNDPINNGNLYTPPQEDEEEEAEENGGADEDTVRTSGNNTGRLKGATLRLYGDDEIENNTYIYTNEFASFNDDRDPNAVARQTLTDTNGDNDAINAAAITDGVTLNLIPGVASSLPGRDATGRTRLNPVTLTIAPGSTIEHAFAGDGDDSIVGNDAPNTLYGGRGNDTLVAIGNGDTLIGNDPQIPVEDSSGNRIYNYRDRDYLVGSLGNTTFILDPKKSAGSKIINVDRGTTVNSSVNSNANNLILPGITLTNSLAAGQNGIARQGRDLAIDLNADGAITGRDDAIVENFFSPGAGRFQNVGNLSGSQILTNPPANSGKNVITVGTPAGAGTGAPPPLDAPPLQGTTPTLTPTPTGTNAITTLTPALLGITIGTASDDIIEGSLENDSIDALAGSDEVFGEDGDDSIVGNTGNDYLDGGPGSDSLIGGAGDDILDDEFGNNLLLGGDGNDEVYGGNDADSIAGEGGNDSLFGDEADDSIAGGAGSDVADGEAGNDTVTGGEGNDALFGGLDNDSLNGASAATHFTAMTAAIP
;
A
#
# COMPACT_ATOMS: atom_id res chain seq x y z
N MET A 1 5.28 -28.09 33.93
CA MET A 1 4.98 -29.17 32.97
C MET A 1 4.96 -28.49 31.62
N THR A 2 5.84 -28.90 30.71
CA THR A 2 5.90 -28.35 29.36
C THR A 2 4.75 -28.92 28.55
N ASN A 3 3.65 -28.17 28.46
CA ASN A 3 2.79 -28.31 27.31
C ASN A 3 3.61 -27.83 26.12
N LYS A 4 4.14 -28.76 25.30
CA LYS A 4 4.24 -28.44 23.87
C LYS A 4 2.81 -28.07 23.46
N PHE A 5 2.61 -26.85 22.98
CA PHE A 5 1.57 -26.69 21.98
C PHE A 5 1.93 -27.67 20.87
N SER A 6 0.96 -28.51 20.48
CA SER A 6 1.05 -29.13 19.17
C SER A 6 1.09 -27.97 18.18
N LEU A 7 1.90 -28.08 17.13
CA LEU A 7 1.59 -27.33 15.92
C LEU A 7 0.10 -27.59 15.60
N PRO A 8 -0.69 -26.60 15.18
CA PRO A 8 -2.04 -26.88 14.72
C PRO A 8 -1.95 -27.80 13.49
N ASP A 9 -3.05 -28.43 13.10
CA ASP A 9 -3.05 -29.40 11.99
C ASP A 9 -2.76 -28.75 10.60
N ASP A 10 -2.43 -27.45 10.58
CA ASP A 10 -2.04 -26.66 9.41
C ASP A 10 -0.52 -26.72 9.09
N LEU A 11 0.35 -26.55 10.10
CA LEU A 11 1.80 -26.54 10.00
C LEU A 11 2.37 -27.97 9.90
N GLN A 12 2.27 -28.58 8.72
CA GLN A 12 2.77 -29.94 8.41
C GLN A 12 4.08 -29.97 7.60
N ASN A 13 4.57 -28.83 7.10
CA ASN A 13 5.86 -28.69 6.41
C ASN A 13 7.03 -29.04 7.36
N THR A 14 8.07 -29.71 6.86
CA THR A 14 9.01 -30.46 7.73
C THR A 14 9.92 -29.61 8.61
N LEU A 15 10.14 -28.34 8.25
CA LEU A 15 10.93 -27.35 8.98
C LEU A 15 10.02 -26.27 9.63
N ALA A 16 8.71 -26.49 9.69
CA ALA A 16 7.77 -25.54 10.28
C ALA A 16 7.94 -25.31 11.79
N GLU A 17 8.55 -26.25 12.55
CA GLU A 17 8.96 -25.96 13.95
C GLU A 17 10.15 -24.97 14.02
N ASP A 18 10.97 -24.89 12.97
CA ASP A 18 12.14 -24.01 12.85
C ASP A 18 11.78 -22.58 12.37
N GLN A 19 10.62 -22.38 11.73
CA GLN A 19 10.12 -21.07 11.31
C GLN A 19 9.51 -20.29 12.48
N TRP A 20 10.35 -19.90 13.45
CA TRP A 20 9.92 -19.16 14.65
C TRP A 20 9.22 -17.84 14.34
N TRP A 21 9.49 -17.21 13.19
CA TRP A 21 8.84 -15.98 12.74
C TRP A 21 7.35 -16.18 12.39
N LEU A 22 6.92 -17.39 12.02
CA LEU A 22 5.49 -17.75 11.94
C LEU A 22 4.89 -18.07 13.31
N LEU A 23 5.66 -18.71 14.20
CA LEU A 23 5.21 -19.10 15.53
C LEU A 23 6.38 -19.22 16.53
N ASN A 24 6.57 -18.19 17.34
CA ASN A 24 7.67 -18.10 18.28
C ASN A 24 7.25 -18.74 19.60
N ASN A 25 7.73 -19.94 19.88
CA ASN A 25 7.48 -20.66 21.12
C ASN A 25 8.71 -20.67 22.06
N GLY A 26 9.67 -19.75 21.83
CA GLY A 26 10.96 -19.78 22.50
C GLY A 26 11.84 -20.92 21.99
N GLN A 27 11.86 -21.14 20.67
CA GLN A 27 12.84 -22.01 20.00
C GLN A 27 14.26 -21.65 20.48
N GLN A 28 15.08 -22.66 20.77
CA GLN A 28 16.48 -22.52 21.21
C GLN A 28 17.46 -23.12 20.18
N LYS A 29 16.93 -23.70 19.11
CA LYS A 29 17.68 -24.40 18.08
C LYS A 29 16.88 -24.35 16.78
N ILE A 30 17.54 -23.93 15.70
CA ILE A 30 17.03 -23.87 14.33
C ILE A 30 18.00 -24.70 13.47
N GLY A 31 17.52 -25.73 12.79
CA GLY A 31 18.36 -26.62 11.97
C GLY A 31 19.49 -27.28 12.77
N SER A 32 20.75 -26.91 12.52
CA SER A 32 21.92 -27.29 13.31
C SER A 32 22.32 -26.25 14.38
N GLN A 33 21.94 -24.99 14.18
CA GLN A 33 22.36 -23.82 14.97
C GLN A 33 21.66 -23.74 16.34
N THR A 34 22.36 -23.25 17.36
CA THR A 34 21.80 -22.95 18.69
C THR A 34 21.70 -21.45 18.83
N ILE A 35 20.51 -20.95 19.16
CA ILE A 35 20.19 -19.51 19.22
C ILE A 35 19.75 -19.12 20.63
N GLU A 36 19.80 -17.83 20.96
CA GLU A 36 19.20 -17.34 22.20
C GLU A 36 17.67 -17.51 22.15
N PRO A 37 17.00 -17.81 23.28
CA PRO A 37 15.59 -18.16 23.27
C PRO A 37 14.71 -16.94 22.95
N GLY A 38 13.87 -17.08 21.93
CA GLY A 38 12.93 -16.03 21.53
C GLY A 38 11.86 -15.71 22.57
N THR A 39 11.36 -14.47 22.53
CA THR A 39 10.21 -14.03 23.32
C THR A 39 8.94 -14.61 22.71
N ALA A 40 8.40 -15.66 23.33
CA ALA A 40 7.29 -16.40 22.74
C ALA A 40 6.04 -15.52 22.50
N GLY A 41 5.62 -15.38 21.23
CA GLY A 41 4.56 -14.45 20.79
C GLY A 41 5.08 -13.24 20.00
N ILE A 42 6.38 -13.03 19.99
CA ILE A 42 7.07 -12.20 19.00
C ILE A 42 7.23 -13.04 17.73
N ASP A 43 6.11 -13.15 17.01
CA ASP A 43 5.91 -13.80 15.72
C ASP A 43 4.93 -12.94 14.89
N LEU A 44 4.79 -13.20 13.58
CA LEU A 44 3.99 -12.38 12.66
C LEU A 44 2.47 -12.41 12.94
N ASN A 45 2.01 -13.31 13.83
CA ASN A 45 0.59 -13.53 14.13
C ASN A 45 -0.28 -13.78 12.88
N VAL A 46 0.19 -14.60 11.94
CA VAL A 46 -0.51 -14.89 10.65
C VAL A 46 -1.31 -16.20 10.66
N LEU A 47 -0.97 -17.16 11.51
CA LEU A 47 -1.64 -18.48 11.56
C LEU A 47 -3.17 -18.42 11.77
N PRO A 48 -3.76 -17.47 12.53
CA PRO A 48 -5.22 -17.37 12.65
C PRO A 48 -5.94 -17.07 11.32
N LEU A 49 -5.23 -16.52 10.33
CA LEU A 49 -5.77 -16.15 9.02
C LEU A 49 -5.73 -17.29 8.00
N TRP A 50 -4.69 -18.12 8.06
CA TRP A 50 -4.38 -19.17 7.07
C TRP A 50 -5.51 -20.10 6.62
N PRO A 51 -6.55 -20.39 7.44
CA PRO A 51 -7.69 -21.19 6.98
C PRO A 51 -8.81 -20.37 6.29
N GLN A 52 -8.67 -19.04 6.23
CA GLN A 52 -9.51 -18.10 5.47
C GLN A 52 -8.75 -17.50 4.27
N TYR A 53 -7.52 -17.03 4.50
CA TYR A 53 -6.67 -16.34 3.53
C TYR A 53 -5.27 -16.93 3.51
N ALA A 54 -4.71 -17.11 2.32
CA ALA A 54 -3.38 -17.66 2.09
C ALA A 54 -2.65 -16.99 0.90
N GLY A 55 -3.21 -15.90 0.34
CA GLY A 55 -2.71 -15.21 -0.85
C GLY A 55 -3.31 -15.68 -2.18
N GLU A 56 -4.25 -16.63 -2.17
CA GLU A 56 -4.87 -17.17 -3.40
C GLU A 56 -5.48 -16.04 -4.25
N GLY A 57 -4.98 -15.90 -5.47
CA GLY A 57 -5.41 -14.87 -6.44
C GLY A 57 -4.56 -13.59 -6.44
N ILE A 58 -3.64 -13.41 -5.49
CA ILE A 58 -2.76 -12.22 -5.42
C ILE A 58 -1.41 -12.50 -6.06
N THR A 59 -0.87 -11.50 -6.76
CA THR A 59 0.39 -11.57 -7.50
C THR A 59 1.49 -10.75 -6.82
N VAL A 60 2.60 -11.41 -6.48
CA VAL A 60 3.74 -10.76 -5.82
C VAL A 60 4.98 -10.89 -6.71
N SER A 61 5.44 -9.74 -7.19
CA SER A 61 6.71 -9.64 -7.92
C SER A 61 7.88 -9.59 -6.94
N VAL A 62 8.94 -10.32 -7.26
CA VAL A 62 10.25 -10.31 -6.58
C VAL A 62 11.26 -9.75 -7.58
N LEU A 63 11.67 -8.50 -7.36
CA LEU A 63 12.70 -7.81 -8.14
C LEU A 63 14.01 -7.90 -7.35
N ASP A 64 14.91 -8.80 -7.78
CA ASP A 64 16.03 -9.30 -6.98
C ASP A 64 17.08 -10.04 -7.86
N ASP A 65 18.00 -10.80 -7.27
CA ASP A 65 18.99 -11.65 -7.97
C ASP A 65 18.38 -12.85 -8.72
N GLY A 66 17.06 -13.04 -8.66
CA GLY A 66 16.33 -14.11 -9.32
C GLY A 66 15.62 -15.05 -8.36
N VAL A 67 14.96 -16.08 -8.89
CA VAL A 67 14.20 -17.05 -8.10
C VAL A 67 14.29 -18.43 -8.73
N ASP A 68 14.70 -19.44 -7.95
CA ASP A 68 14.60 -20.84 -8.35
C ASP A 68 13.13 -21.32 -8.34
N GLY A 69 12.39 -20.96 -9.39
CA GLY A 69 11.04 -21.46 -9.62
C GLY A 69 10.96 -22.97 -9.93
N GLN A 70 12.06 -23.74 -9.90
CA GLN A 70 12.00 -25.21 -9.90
C GLN A 70 12.02 -25.79 -8.49
N HIS A 71 12.38 -25.00 -7.47
CA HIS A 71 12.40 -25.38 -6.06
C HIS A 71 11.07 -26.02 -5.63
N GLU A 72 11.11 -27.03 -4.76
CA GLU A 72 9.93 -27.85 -4.47
C GLU A 72 8.84 -27.17 -3.66
N ASP A 73 9.19 -26.11 -2.93
CA ASP A 73 8.25 -25.22 -2.26
C ASP A 73 7.88 -23.99 -3.12
N LEU A 74 8.48 -23.77 -4.31
CA LEU A 74 8.14 -22.60 -5.16
C LEU A 74 7.42 -22.98 -6.46
N ARG A 75 7.70 -24.14 -7.05
CA ARG A 75 7.28 -24.52 -8.40
C ARG A 75 5.77 -24.51 -8.68
N ASP A 76 4.93 -24.68 -7.65
CA ASP A 76 3.47 -24.69 -7.78
C ASP A 76 2.87 -23.27 -7.69
N ASN A 77 3.62 -22.31 -7.13
CA ASN A 77 3.25 -20.89 -6.97
C ASN A 77 4.00 -19.95 -7.94
N PHE A 78 5.00 -20.44 -8.69
CA PHE A 78 5.88 -19.61 -9.53
C PHE A 78 5.40 -19.47 -10.98
N ASP A 79 5.06 -18.24 -11.39
CA ASP A 79 4.59 -17.92 -12.74
C ASP A 79 5.74 -17.69 -13.73
N ARG A 80 6.10 -18.77 -14.42
CA ARG A 80 7.11 -18.80 -15.49
C ARG A 80 6.76 -17.99 -16.74
N THR A 81 5.55 -17.46 -16.86
CA THR A 81 5.06 -16.80 -18.08
C THR A 81 5.13 -15.29 -18.02
N ARG A 82 4.99 -14.70 -16.83
CA ARG A 82 5.18 -13.26 -16.57
C ARG A 82 6.54 -12.90 -15.94
N SER A 83 7.28 -13.89 -15.44
CA SER A 83 8.63 -13.67 -14.92
C SER A 83 9.64 -13.43 -16.04
N LEU A 84 10.64 -12.56 -15.83
CA LEU A 84 11.71 -12.25 -16.78
C LEU A 84 13.12 -12.56 -16.21
N PRO A 85 14.02 -13.17 -16.99
CA PRO A 85 15.45 -13.26 -16.67
C PRO A 85 16.22 -12.01 -17.11
N ASP A 86 17.51 -11.93 -16.76
CA ASP A 86 18.40 -10.82 -17.13
C ASP A 86 18.34 -10.45 -18.62
N ASN A 87 18.55 -9.17 -18.92
CA ASN A 87 18.63 -8.62 -20.27
C ASN A 87 17.35 -8.79 -21.13
N LEU A 88 16.18 -9.01 -20.52
CA LEU A 88 14.84 -8.90 -21.13
C LEU A 88 14.58 -9.76 -22.39
N GLY A 89 15.45 -10.73 -22.73
CA GLY A 89 15.43 -11.43 -24.02
C GLY A 89 15.71 -12.94 -23.98
N GLY A 90 15.87 -13.53 -22.79
CA GLY A 90 16.11 -14.96 -22.62
C GLY A 90 14.86 -15.76 -22.20
N PRO A 91 14.81 -17.08 -22.44
CA PRO A 91 14.09 -17.96 -21.53
C PRO A 91 14.81 -17.98 -20.17
N PHE A 92 14.10 -18.27 -19.08
CA PHE A 92 14.76 -18.50 -17.78
C PHE A 92 15.92 -19.49 -17.95
N PRO A 93 17.16 -19.14 -17.53
CA PRO A 93 18.19 -20.14 -17.40
C PRO A 93 17.71 -21.22 -16.42
N ALA A 94 18.04 -22.48 -16.70
CA ALA A 94 18.14 -23.43 -15.61
C ALA A 94 19.25 -22.92 -14.66
N PRO A 95 19.13 -23.07 -13.33
CA PRO A 95 20.14 -22.58 -12.41
C PRO A 95 21.53 -23.00 -12.88
N SER A 96 22.43 -22.02 -12.97
CA SER A 96 23.81 -22.20 -13.45
C SER A 96 24.49 -23.34 -12.69
N ASP A 97 25.30 -24.13 -13.41
CA ASP A 97 26.12 -25.16 -12.78
C ASP A 97 27.21 -24.44 -11.97
N PRO A 98 27.30 -24.64 -10.64
CA PRO A 98 28.30 -23.97 -9.80
C PRO A 98 29.74 -24.40 -10.14
N GLU A 99 29.94 -25.47 -10.94
CA GLU A 99 31.26 -25.79 -11.51
C GLU A 99 31.58 -24.98 -12.80
N GLU A 100 30.63 -24.29 -13.42
CA GLU A 100 30.85 -23.42 -14.59
C GLU A 100 30.98 -21.92 -14.25
N ASP A 101 30.22 -21.38 -13.28
CA ASP A 101 30.42 -19.99 -12.79
C ASP A 101 30.23 -19.87 -11.26
N PRO A 102 31.31 -19.58 -10.49
CA PRO A 102 31.25 -19.43 -9.04
C PRO A 102 30.96 -17.99 -8.57
N GLU A 103 30.72 -17.03 -9.47
CA GLU A 103 30.40 -15.63 -9.11
C GLU A 103 28.88 -15.32 -9.27
N ASP A 104 28.08 -16.26 -9.78
CA ASP A 104 26.63 -16.14 -10.06
C ASP A 104 25.73 -16.65 -8.90
N SER A 105 25.70 -15.91 -7.79
CA SER A 105 25.03 -16.27 -6.53
C SER A 105 23.53 -15.92 -6.48
N ASP A 106 22.71 -16.50 -7.37
CA ASP A 106 21.23 -16.34 -7.41
C ASP A 106 20.48 -17.04 -6.23
N ASP A 107 20.88 -16.82 -4.97
CA ASP A 107 20.24 -17.43 -3.79
C ASP A 107 19.46 -16.45 -2.88
N HIS A 108 19.61 -15.14 -3.04
CA HIS A 108 18.94 -14.12 -2.22
C HIS A 108 17.44 -14.04 -2.53
N GLY A 109 17.06 -13.74 -3.78
CA GLY A 109 15.67 -13.63 -4.23
C GLY A 109 14.92 -14.96 -4.14
N THR A 110 15.62 -16.09 -4.27
CA THR A 110 15.09 -17.44 -3.97
C THR A 110 14.66 -17.53 -2.50
N ALA A 111 15.50 -17.14 -1.55
CA ALA A 111 15.19 -17.13 -0.12
C ALA A 111 14.06 -16.13 0.24
N VAL A 112 14.01 -14.97 -0.43
CA VAL A 112 12.93 -13.97 -0.36
C VAL A 112 11.59 -14.58 -0.79
N ALA A 113 11.52 -15.21 -1.97
CA ALA A 113 10.30 -15.83 -2.50
C ALA A 113 9.74 -16.93 -1.58
N GLY A 114 10.61 -17.69 -0.90
CA GLY A 114 10.21 -18.69 0.08
C GLY A 114 9.51 -18.12 1.31
N ILE A 115 9.94 -16.96 1.80
CA ILE A 115 9.29 -16.25 2.92
C ILE A 115 7.89 -15.77 2.51
N ILE A 116 7.74 -15.27 1.28
CA ILE A 116 6.45 -14.80 0.75
C ILE A 116 5.49 -15.99 0.57
N ALA A 117 5.85 -16.96 -0.28
CA ALA A 117 4.92 -17.97 -0.81
C ALA A 117 5.47 -19.40 -0.90
N GLY A 118 6.38 -19.81 -0.01
CA GLY A 118 6.76 -21.22 0.15
C GLY A 118 5.54 -22.14 0.31
N SER A 119 5.42 -23.17 -0.52
CA SER A 119 4.22 -23.97 -0.71
C SER A 119 3.92 -24.89 0.47
N ARG A 120 2.67 -24.90 0.94
CA ARG A 120 2.22 -25.75 2.05
C ARG A 120 1.97 -27.21 1.60
N ASN A 121 3.06 -27.91 1.28
CA ASN A 121 3.10 -29.20 0.57
C ASN A 121 3.52 -30.42 1.46
N ASN A 122 3.80 -30.21 2.75
CA ASN A 122 4.37 -31.19 3.72
C ASN A 122 5.88 -31.49 3.58
N THR A 123 6.62 -30.75 2.76
CA THR A 123 8.09 -30.73 2.66
C THR A 123 8.62 -29.46 3.34
N GLY A 124 9.92 -29.24 3.39
CA GLY A 124 10.54 -27.92 3.51
C GLY A 124 9.97 -26.92 4.53
N THR A 125 9.76 -25.70 4.05
CA THR A 125 9.29 -24.51 4.78
C THR A 125 7.98 -24.00 4.17
N VAL A 126 7.30 -23.05 4.79
CA VAL A 126 6.03 -22.49 4.28
C VAL A 126 6.03 -20.97 4.37
N GLY A 127 5.58 -20.30 3.31
CA GLY A 127 5.52 -18.83 3.23
C GLY A 127 4.35 -18.24 4.01
N VAL A 128 4.41 -16.94 4.26
CA VAL A 128 3.33 -16.17 4.90
C VAL A 128 2.02 -16.28 4.11
N ALA A 129 2.12 -16.16 2.79
CA ALA A 129 1.03 -16.25 1.82
C ALA A 129 1.31 -17.42 0.85
N TYR A 130 1.26 -18.65 1.38
CA TYR A 130 1.62 -19.91 0.70
C TYR A 130 0.76 -20.30 -0.53
N GLN A 131 -0.16 -19.45 -0.98
CA GLN A 131 -0.92 -19.57 -2.23
C GLN A 131 -0.88 -18.29 -3.09
N ALA A 132 -0.06 -17.29 -2.74
CA ALA A 132 0.22 -16.15 -3.61
C ALA A 132 1.07 -16.57 -4.81
N THR A 133 0.86 -15.94 -5.95
CA THR A 133 1.64 -16.20 -7.17
C THR A 133 2.92 -15.38 -7.16
N ILE A 134 4.08 -16.05 -7.20
CA ILE A 134 5.38 -15.39 -7.34
C ILE A 134 5.67 -15.13 -8.82
N VAL A 135 6.05 -13.90 -9.12
CA VAL A 135 6.68 -13.49 -10.38
C VAL A 135 8.09 -13.02 -10.05
N ALA A 136 9.09 -13.33 -10.86
CA ALA A 136 10.47 -12.88 -10.66
C ALA A 136 10.96 -12.01 -11.80
N TYR A 137 11.64 -10.92 -11.45
CA TYR A 137 12.41 -10.09 -12.35
C TYR A 137 13.86 -10.18 -11.88
N LYS A 138 14.69 -10.97 -12.58
CA LYS A 138 16.11 -11.09 -12.25
C LYS A 138 16.88 -9.89 -12.80
N ASN A 139 17.75 -9.31 -11.96
CA ASN A 139 18.73 -8.30 -12.38
C ASN A 139 20.00 -8.41 -11.52
N GLN A 140 21.09 -8.93 -12.09
CA GLN A 140 22.40 -9.11 -11.41
C GLN A 140 23.07 -7.81 -10.90
N SER A 141 22.59 -6.63 -11.34
CA SER A 141 23.15 -5.33 -10.97
C SER A 141 22.40 -4.66 -9.82
N ILE A 142 21.34 -5.29 -9.31
CA ILE A 142 20.69 -4.93 -8.06
C ILE A 142 21.66 -5.07 -6.88
N GLY A 143 21.71 -4.05 -6.02
CA GLY A 143 22.56 -4.03 -4.82
C GLY A 143 24.01 -3.58 -5.04
N GLN A 144 24.43 -3.36 -6.29
CA GLN A 144 25.74 -2.78 -6.60
C GLN A 144 25.75 -1.25 -6.38
N ASP A 145 26.94 -0.65 -6.22
CA ASP A 145 27.08 0.79 -6.02
C ASP A 145 26.67 1.54 -7.31
N SER A 146 25.78 2.54 -7.19
CA SER A 146 25.23 3.29 -8.34
C SER A 146 26.26 4.14 -9.11
N GLY A 147 27.52 4.19 -8.65
CA GLY A 147 28.68 4.72 -9.37
C GLY A 147 29.52 3.68 -10.11
N GLN A 148 29.20 2.39 -9.99
CA GLN A 148 29.80 1.26 -10.71
C GLN A 148 28.83 0.62 -11.72
N ILE A 149 27.52 0.60 -11.42
CA ILE A 149 26.47 0.17 -12.35
C ILE A 149 26.51 1.01 -13.64
N ASP A 150 26.57 0.35 -14.80
CA ASP A 150 26.68 0.99 -16.10
C ASP A 150 25.34 1.50 -16.67
N ALA A 151 25.36 2.10 -17.86
CA ALA A 151 24.17 2.71 -18.47
C ALA A 151 23.13 1.70 -19.00
N ALA A 152 23.54 0.47 -19.35
CA ALA A 152 22.63 -0.59 -19.77
C ALA A 152 21.94 -1.22 -18.55
N ASP A 153 22.71 -1.51 -17.50
CA ASP A 153 22.18 -2.10 -16.26
C ASP A 153 21.13 -1.20 -15.60
N LYS A 154 21.35 0.12 -15.58
CA LYS A 154 20.33 1.08 -15.08
C LYS A 154 19.06 1.09 -15.91
N ALA A 155 19.15 0.94 -17.23
CA ALA A 155 17.97 0.80 -18.08
C ALA A 155 17.20 -0.49 -17.76
N ILE A 156 17.89 -1.59 -17.39
CA ILE A 156 17.23 -2.83 -16.94
C ILE A 156 16.58 -2.64 -15.56
N ILE A 157 17.21 -1.91 -14.62
CA ILE A 157 16.58 -1.55 -13.33
C ILE A 157 15.31 -0.72 -13.56
N LEU A 158 15.38 0.32 -14.39
CA LEU A 158 14.25 1.18 -14.73
C LEU A 158 13.10 0.41 -15.37
N ALA A 159 13.37 -0.36 -16.43
CA ALA A 159 12.36 -1.16 -17.12
C ALA A 159 11.75 -2.24 -16.20
N SER A 160 12.55 -2.81 -15.29
CA SER A 160 12.04 -3.75 -14.28
C SER A 160 11.12 -3.07 -13.27
N LEU A 161 11.40 -1.82 -12.88
CA LEU A 161 10.55 -1.03 -11.99
C LEU A 161 9.25 -0.56 -12.66
N GLN A 162 9.30 -0.11 -13.93
CA GLN A 162 8.10 0.25 -14.70
C GLN A 162 7.16 -0.96 -14.84
N ALA A 163 7.71 -2.15 -15.13
CA ALA A 163 6.94 -3.38 -15.22
C ALA A 163 6.24 -3.80 -13.91
N GLN A 164 6.56 -3.20 -12.75
CA GLN A 164 5.94 -3.57 -11.48
C GLN A 164 4.46 -3.17 -11.38
N GLN A 165 3.97 -2.22 -12.19
CA GLN A 165 2.55 -1.82 -12.18
C GLN A 165 1.57 -2.98 -12.50
N ARG A 166 2.10 -4.03 -13.14
CA ARG A 166 1.37 -5.23 -13.60
C ARG A 166 1.11 -6.28 -12.50
N PHE A 167 1.44 -5.97 -11.24
CA PHE A 167 1.34 -6.89 -10.10
C PHE A 167 0.71 -6.21 -8.86
N ASP A 168 0.14 -7.01 -7.97
CA ASP A 168 -0.49 -6.50 -6.74
C ASP A 168 0.54 -5.94 -5.75
N VAL A 169 1.67 -6.63 -5.62
CA VAL A 169 2.72 -6.32 -4.66
C VAL A 169 4.08 -6.42 -5.34
N SER A 170 4.95 -5.43 -5.13
CA SER A 170 6.35 -5.45 -5.56
C SER A 170 7.27 -5.53 -4.34
N ASN A 171 7.94 -6.67 -4.17
CA ASN A 171 8.92 -6.87 -3.11
C ASN A 171 10.32 -6.51 -3.58
N ASN A 172 10.92 -5.51 -2.93
CA ASN A 172 12.25 -4.99 -3.25
C ASN A 172 13.18 -5.15 -2.03
N SER A 173 13.89 -6.29 -1.98
CA SER A 173 14.74 -6.68 -0.84
C SER A 173 16.17 -6.11 -0.91
N TRP A 174 16.35 -5.00 -1.64
CA TRP A 174 17.64 -4.38 -2.02
C TRP A 174 17.65 -2.87 -1.79
N GLY A 175 18.78 -2.18 -2.02
CA GLY A 175 18.84 -0.71 -1.94
C GLY A 175 20.24 -0.11 -2.26
N PRO A 176 20.34 1.20 -2.52
CA PRO A 176 21.58 1.86 -2.93
C PRO A 176 22.48 2.25 -1.75
N ASN A 177 23.74 1.83 -1.81
CA ASN A 177 24.75 2.12 -0.79
C ASN A 177 25.14 3.61 -0.70
N LEU A 178 25.06 4.34 -1.82
CA LEU A 178 25.51 5.73 -1.93
C LEU A 178 24.46 6.74 -1.44
N ALA A 179 24.79 7.45 -0.36
CA ALA A 179 23.92 8.43 0.28
C ALA A 179 23.62 9.65 -0.62
N PHE A 180 22.35 10.05 -0.67
CA PHE A 180 21.79 11.15 -1.47
C PHE A 180 21.89 10.97 -2.99
N THR A 181 21.94 9.73 -3.47
CA THR A 181 21.66 9.40 -4.89
C THR A 181 20.25 9.87 -5.26
N GLN A 182 20.03 10.24 -6.53
CA GLN A 182 18.75 10.67 -7.06
C GLN A 182 18.48 9.95 -8.39
N ASN A 183 17.88 8.76 -8.27
CA ASN A 183 17.45 7.88 -9.33
C ASN A 183 16.06 8.32 -9.82
N THR A 184 16.01 9.47 -10.50
CA THR A 184 14.76 10.21 -10.73
C THR A 184 13.76 9.49 -11.64
N GLN A 185 14.22 8.67 -12.59
CA GLN A 185 13.33 7.91 -13.49
C GLN A 185 12.78 6.68 -12.76
N GLU A 186 13.61 6.04 -11.93
CA GLU A 186 13.28 4.89 -11.12
C GLU A 186 12.26 5.25 -10.02
N ILE A 187 12.38 6.45 -9.43
CA ILE A 187 11.37 7.03 -8.52
C ILE A 187 10.09 7.44 -9.26
N ALA A 188 10.17 7.82 -10.54
CA ALA A 188 8.98 8.06 -11.37
C ALA A 188 8.24 6.75 -11.69
N ALA A 189 8.95 5.67 -12.03
CA ALA A 189 8.39 4.33 -12.22
C ALA A 189 7.66 3.80 -10.96
N ILE A 190 8.23 4.01 -9.77
CA ILE A 190 7.55 3.69 -8.50
C ILE A 190 6.28 4.54 -8.31
N ARG A 191 6.25 5.80 -8.78
CA ARG A 191 5.06 6.67 -8.72
C ARG A 191 3.98 6.20 -9.69
N ASN A 192 4.32 5.96 -10.95
CA ASN A 192 3.45 5.39 -11.97
C ASN A 192 2.82 4.08 -11.46
N GLY A 193 3.63 3.16 -10.90
CA GLY A 193 3.12 1.92 -10.33
C GLY A 193 2.13 2.08 -9.16
N VAL A 194 2.24 3.12 -8.32
CA VAL A 194 1.22 3.42 -7.29
C VAL A 194 0.05 4.27 -7.78
N THR A 195 0.13 4.80 -9.01
CA THR A 195 -0.95 5.58 -9.64
C THR A 195 -1.83 4.68 -10.49
N ASN A 196 -1.24 3.90 -11.41
CA ASN A 196 -1.98 3.18 -12.45
C ASN A 196 -2.18 1.70 -12.11
N GLY A 197 -1.19 1.08 -11.44
CA GLY A 197 -1.21 -0.35 -11.11
C GLY A 197 -2.47 -0.80 -10.36
N ARG A 198 -2.92 -2.03 -10.61
CA ARG A 198 -4.15 -2.62 -10.02
C ARG A 198 -5.43 -1.79 -10.29
N ASN A 199 -5.62 -1.33 -11.52
CA ASN A 199 -6.78 -0.51 -11.95
C ASN A 199 -6.92 0.77 -11.09
N ARG A 200 -5.88 1.62 -11.11
CA ARG A 200 -5.74 2.88 -10.35
C ARG A 200 -5.83 2.77 -8.80
N LEU A 201 -5.77 1.56 -8.23
CA LEU A 201 -5.63 1.35 -6.76
C LEU A 201 -4.18 1.49 -6.26
N GLY A 202 -3.20 1.31 -7.15
CA GLY A 202 -1.76 1.35 -6.89
C GLY A 202 -1.18 0.01 -6.45
N THR A 203 -0.12 -0.44 -7.14
CA THR A 203 0.73 -1.58 -6.74
C THR A 203 1.38 -1.31 -5.38
N ILE A 204 1.41 -2.32 -4.51
CA ILE A 204 1.99 -2.17 -3.17
C ILE A 204 3.51 -2.41 -3.21
N PHE A 205 4.30 -1.35 -3.23
CA PHE A 205 5.75 -1.45 -3.12
C PHE A 205 6.19 -1.65 -1.66
N VAL A 206 6.89 -2.75 -1.38
CA VAL A 206 7.49 -3.07 -0.08
C VAL A 206 9.01 -3.10 -0.24
N TRP A 207 9.72 -2.39 0.65
CA TRP A 207 11.14 -2.12 0.51
C TRP A 207 11.93 -2.44 1.80
N SER A 208 13.14 -2.97 1.64
CA SER A 208 14.04 -3.21 2.77
C SER A 208 14.63 -1.90 3.33
N GLY A 209 14.73 -1.74 4.65
CA GLY A 209 15.30 -0.54 5.27
C GLY A 209 16.83 -0.41 5.19
N GLY A 210 17.53 -1.39 4.60
CA GLY A 210 18.99 -1.47 4.57
C GLY A 210 19.63 -1.93 5.88
N ASN A 211 20.90 -2.32 5.77
CA ASN A 211 21.64 -3.15 6.73
C ASN A 211 22.98 -2.54 7.18
N GLU A 212 23.21 -1.26 6.90
CA GLU A 212 24.52 -0.61 7.00
C GLU A 212 24.72 0.09 8.36
N ARG A 213 23.84 -0.11 9.35
CA ARG A 213 23.90 0.59 10.63
C ARG A 213 25.21 0.34 11.39
N GLU A 214 25.74 -0.88 11.29
CA GLU A 214 27.02 -1.27 11.90
C GLU A 214 28.22 -0.54 11.26
N ASN A 215 28.06 0.07 10.07
CA ASN A 215 29.08 0.86 9.41
C ASN A 215 29.14 2.27 10.06
N PHE A 216 29.86 2.39 11.17
CA PHE A 216 30.01 3.66 11.90
C PHE A 216 31.28 4.41 11.50
N ASN A 217 31.16 5.74 11.32
CA ASN A 217 32.33 6.64 11.24
C ASN A 217 33.22 6.49 12.51
N PRO A 218 34.47 6.01 12.38
CA PRO A 218 35.34 5.73 13.53
C PRO A 218 35.89 7.00 14.20
N ASN A 219 35.83 8.16 13.55
CA ASN A 219 36.29 9.44 14.11
C ASN A 219 35.30 10.01 15.16
N LEU A 220 34.06 9.50 15.21
CA LEU A 220 33.02 9.86 16.18
C LEU A 220 32.89 8.85 17.35
N ASN A 221 33.91 8.00 17.55
CA ASN A 221 33.88 6.88 18.48
C ASN A 221 33.41 7.24 19.91
N ASN A 222 32.40 6.50 20.40
CA ASN A 222 31.71 6.70 21.68
C ASN A 222 30.89 8.00 21.84
N ASN A 223 30.49 8.68 20.75
CA ASN A 223 29.41 9.68 20.81
C ASN A 223 28.05 8.97 21.04
N PRO A 224 27.37 9.17 22.20
CA PRO A 224 26.15 8.42 22.55
C PRO A 224 24.93 8.78 21.71
N GLY A 225 25.02 9.76 20.82
CA GLY A 225 23.95 10.05 19.86
C GLY A 225 24.07 9.29 18.54
N GLN A 226 25.23 8.75 18.14
CA GLN A 226 25.45 8.31 16.75
C GLN A 226 24.67 7.00 16.45
N ARG A 227 23.64 7.07 15.60
CA ARG A 227 22.70 5.95 15.35
C ARG A 227 23.09 4.96 14.24
N GLY A 228 23.68 5.39 13.12
CA GLY A 228 24.15 4.53 12.00
C GLY A 228 24.05 5.22 10.63
N ARG A 229 24.10 4.46 9.52
CA ARG A 229 23.40 4.89 8.27
C ARG A 229 21.91 4.99 8.62
N ASN A 230 21.20 5.90 7.95
CA ASN A 230 19.79 6.16 8.15
C ASN A 230 19.03 5.83 6.86
N VAL A 231 17.82 5.29 6.97
CA VAL A 231 16.89 5.01 5.85
C VAL A 231 16.69 6.26 4.97
N ASN A 232 16.69 7.46 5.56
CA ASN A 232 16.65 8.76 4.88
C ASN A 232 17.85 9.08 3.95
N LEU A 233 18.74 8.13 3.64
CA LEU A 233 19.96 8.36 2.84
C LEU A 233 19.94 7.67 1.47
N GLY A 234 19.27 6.52 1.31
CA GLY A 234 18.93 5.98 0.00
C GLY A 234 17.56 6.50 -0.42
N ASP A 235 17.30 6.63 -1.72
CA ASP A 235 16.11 7.30 -2.26
C ASP A 235 14.89 6.38 -2.39
N TYR A 236 15.06 5.09 -2.70
CA TYR A 236 13.94 4.15 -2.74
C TYR A 236 13.35 3.91 -1.35
N GLU A 237 14.18 3.56 -0.35
CA GLU A 237 13.70 3.29 1.01
C GLU A 237 13.22 4.56 1.76
N ASN A 238 13.53 5.74 1.21
CA ASN A 238 13.03 7.05 1.64
C ASN A 238 11.79 7.52 0.86
N SER A 239 11.39 6.86 -0.24
CA SER A 239 10.23 7.27 -1.03
C SER A 239 8.94 7.23 -0.22
N ARG A 240 8.07 8.24 -0.36
CA ARG A 240 6.76 8.23 0.32
C ARG A 240 5.84 7.13 -0.22
N ASN A 241 6.06 6.66 -1.45
CA ASN A 241 5.18 5.71 -2.11
C ASN A 241 5.40 4.26 -1.63
N VAL A 242 6.51 3.94 -0.96
CA VAL A 242 6.86 2.57 -0.52
C VAL A 242 6.60 2.30 0.97
N ILE A 243 6.49 1.02 1.33
CA ILE A 243 6.53 0.52 2.71
C ILE A 243 7.97 0.15 3.06
N ALA A 244 8.68 1.03 3.77
CA ALA A 244 10.04 0.74 4.24
C ALA A 244 10.01 -0.09 5.55
N VAL A 245 10.73 -1.22 5.57
CA VAL A 245 10.66 -2.24 6.64
C VAL A 245 11.99 -2.42 7.39
N ALA A 246 11.95 -2.26 8.72
CA ALA A 246 13.09 -2.53 9.61
C ALA A 246 13.15 -4.01 10.06
N ALA A 247 14.36 -4.48 10.42
CA ALA A 247 14.58 -5.85 10.87
C ALA A 247 14.73 -5.94 12.40
N ILE A 248 14.04 -6.91 13.02
CA ILE A 248 14.12 -7.22 14.45
C ILE A 248 14.47 -8.69 14.70
N ASP A 249 14.91 -8.98 15.92
CA ASP A 249 15.30 -10.31 16.38
C ASP A 249 14.11 -11.14 16.93
N ASN A 250 14.40 -12.38 17.36
CA ASN A 250 13.41 -13.28 17.93
C ASN A 250 12.93 -12.89 19.34
N GLN A 251 13.48 -11.82 19.93
CA GLN A 251 13.08 -11.27 21.22
C GLN A 251 12.22 -10.00 21.06
N GLY A 252 12.21 -9.41 19.86
CA GLY A 252 11.47 -8.21 19.47
C GLY A 252 12.31 -6.95 19.46
N ILE A 253 13.64 -7.07 19.52
CA ILE A 253 14.61 -5.99 19.63
C ILE A 253 15.21 -5.73 18.24
N VAL A 254 15.56 -4.48 17.90
CA VAL A 254 16.06 -4.17 16.54
C VAL A 254 17.36 -4.92 16.27
N ALA A 255 17.49 -5.49 15.07
CA ALA A 255 18.69 -6.19 14.67
C ALA A 255 19.87 -5.18 14.61
N PRO A 256 21.08 -5.52 15.09
CA PRO A 256 22.18 -4.55 15.28
C PRO A 256 22.57 -3.74 14.05
N TYR A 257 22.30 -4.27 12.86
CA TYR A 257 22.63 -3.75 11.55
C TYR A 257 21.49 -2.97 10.87
N SER A 258 20.25 -3.08 11.35
CA SER A 258 19.09 -2.47 10.67
C SER A 258 19.12 -0.95 10.83
N ASN A 259 19.09 -0.23 9.71
CA ASN A 259 19.12 1.22 9.71
C ASN A 259 17.88 1.79 10.43
N PRO A 260 18.04 2.74 11.35
CA PRO A 260 16.93 3.55 11.83
C PRO A 260 16.62 4.68 10.83
N GLY A 261 15.40 5.21 10.84
CA GLY A 261 15.03 6.38 10.04
C GLY A 261 13.59 6.83 10.24
N ALA A 262 13.25 7.96 9.63
CA ALA A 262 11.90 8.52 9.65
C ALA A 262 10.90 7.92 8.62
N PRO A 263 11.30 7.37 7.46
CA PRO A 263 10.42 6.74 6.48
C PRO A 263 9.86 5.37 6.90
N LEU A 264 10.50 4.71 7.87
CA LEU A 264 10.13 3.38 8.34
C LEU A 264 8.66 3.33 8.77
N LEU A 265 7.89 2.46 8.12
CA LEU A 265 6.48 2.27 8.44
C LEU A 265 6.31 1.20 9.52
N VAL A 266 6.94 0.05 9.33
CA VAL A 266 6.81 -1.12 10.21
C VAL A 266 8.13 -1.88 10.31
N SER A 267 8.15 -2.91 11.17
CA SER A 267 9.26 -3.83 11.32
C SER A 267 8.79 -5.29 11.30
N ALA A 268 9.67 -6.17 10.83
CA ALA A 268 9.50 -7.61 10.78
C ALA A 268 10.86 -8.30 11.02
N PHE A 269 10.95 -9.62 10.87
CA PHE A 269 12.08 -10.39 11.40
C PHE A 269 13.25 -10.51 10.43
N GLY A 270 14.48 -10.45 10.95
CA GLY A 270 15.70 -10.65 10.16
C GLY A 270 16.94 -11.10 10.93
N ASP A 271 16.76 -11.78 12.06
CA ASP A 271 17.83 -12.24 12.95
C ASP A 271 18.93 -13.06 12.23
N ARG A 272 20.19 -12.90 12.65
CA ARG A 272 21.35 -13.55 11.99
C ARG A 272 21.44 -15.03 12.35
N GLY A 273 21.32 -15.91 11.36
CA GLY A 273 21.49 -17.36 11.53
C GLY A 273 20.26 -18.07 12.10
N SER A 274 19.07 -17.46 12.01
CA SER A 274 17.83 -18.07 12.52
C SER A 274 16.59 -17.96 11.61
N ILE A 275 16.60 -17.22 10.50
CA ILE A 275 15.45 -17.13 9.58
C ILE A 275 15.40 -18.37 8.67
N ALA A 276 14.66 -19.39 9.09
CA ALA A 276 14.41 -20.57 8.28
C ALA A 276 13.56 -20.21 7.03
N THR A 277 14.07 -20.49 5.83
CA THR A 277 13.41 -20.34 4.52
C THR A 277 14.01 -21.33 3.49
N VAL A 278 13.53 -21.29 2.24
CA VAL A 278 14.06 -22.05 1.10
C VAL A 278 15.48 -21.59 0.71
N ASP A 279 16.19 -22.42 -0.02
CA ASP A 279 17.52 -22.16 -0.61
C ASP A 279 17.56 -22.71 -2.04
N ARG A 280 18.55 -22.34 -2.85
CA ARG A 280 18.66 -22.74 -4.27
C ARG A 280 18.85 -24.26 -4.40
N THR A 281 18.02 -24.91 -5.23
CA THR A 281 17.97 -26.38 -5.31
C THR A 281 19.33 -27.00 -5.65
N ASP A 282 19.72 -28.04 -4.90
CA ASP A 282 20.94 -28.83 -5.13
C ASP A 282 22.29 -28.07 -5.04
N ASN A 283 22.31 -26.78 -4.69
CA ASN A 283 23.50 -25.91 -4.82
C ASN A 283 24.27 -25.66 -3.50
N ASP A 284 25.39 -24.93 -3.57
CA ASP A 284 26.13 -24.33 -2.45
C ASP A 284 25.69 -22.87 -2.18
N GLY A 285 24.39 -22.63 -2.01
CA GLY A 285 23.84 -21.36 -1.52
C GLY A 285 24.07 -21.13 -0.03
N TYR A 286 23.20 -20.39 0.66
CA TYR A 286 23.28 -20.11 2.10
C TYR A 286 23.44 -21.36 3.01
N ASN A 287 23.07 -22.56 2.56
CA ASN A 287 23.27 -23.86 3.23
C ASN A 287 24.17 -24.82 2.42
N PRO A 288 25.49 -24.55 2.31
CA PRO A 288 26.36 -25.28 1.41
C PRO A 288 26.70 -26.69 1.91
N ARG A 289 26.94 -27.61 0.98
CA ARG A 289 27.15 -29.05 1.19
C ARG A 289 28.31 -29.36 2.13
N GLU A 290 29.34 -28.52 2.18
CA GLU A 290 30.47 -28.69 3.11
C GLU A 290 30.19 -28.22 4.55
N ASN A 291 29.22 -27.32 4.78
CA ASN A 291 28.97 -26.67 6.07
C ASN A 291 27.47 -26.53 6.40
N GLN A 292 26.77 -27.66 6.35
CA GLN A 292 25.31 -27.74 6.46
C GLN A 292 24.70 -27.12 7.74
N ASN A 293 23.82 -26.12 7.54
CA ASN A 293 22.92 -25.56 8.55
C ASN A 293 21.61 -26.38 8.68
N PHE A 294 21.04 -26.89 7.58
CA PHE A 294 20.02 -27.94 7.55
C PHE A 294 20.55 -29.20 6.85
N GLN A 295 19.94 -30.36 7.15
CA GLN A 295 20.35 -31.65 6.55
C GLN A 295 19.93 -31.82 5.09
N ASP A 296 18.93 -31.06 4.68
CA ASP A 296 18.53 -30.87 3.29
C ASP A 296 19.09 -29.51 2.85
N THR A 297 19.76 -29.46 1.70
CA THR A 297 20.46 -28.25 1.21
C THR A 297 19.53 -27.27 0.51
N ASN A 298 18.31 -27.68 0.16
CA ASN A 298 17.31 -26.83 -0.46
C ASN A 298 16.66 -25.83 0.54
N TYR A 299 17.19 -25.71 1.76
CA TYR A 299 16.65 -24.90 2.85
C TYR A 299 17.78 -24.32 3.68
N THR A 300 17.59 -23.09 4.18
CA THR A 300 18.61 -22.39 4.96
C THR A 300 18.04 -21.73 6.20
N ASN A 301 18.88 -21.50 7.21
CA ASN A 301 18.63 -20.51 8.26
C ASN A 301 19.69 -19.40 8.33
N ASN A 302 20.62 -19.33 7.37
CA ASN A 302 21.62 -18.26 7.32
C ASN A 302 21.11 -16.96 6.68
N PHE A 303 20.01 -17.02 5.93
CA PHE A 303 19.33 -15.82 5.42
C PHE A 303 18.94 -14.89 6.58
N ASN A 304 19.05 -13.57 6.37
CA ASN A 304 18.87 -12.55 7.39
C ASN A 304 18.72 -11.16 6.74
N GLY A 305 18.72 -10.09 7.54
CA GLY A 305 18.68 -8.71 7.03
C GLY A 305 17.27 -8.14 6.92
N THR A 306 17.17 -6.83 6.66
CA THR A 306 15.91 -6.17 6.25
C THR A 306 15.34 -6.78 4.97
N SER A 307 16.19 -7.35 4.12
CA SER A 307 15.86 -8.18 2.95
C SER A 307 15.04 -9.43 3.27
N SER A 308 15.08 -9.92 4.52
CA SER A 308 14.21 -10.99 5.03
C SER A 308 12.98 -10.48 5.79
N ALA A 309 12.99 -9.22 6.24
CA ALA A 309 11.86 -8.56 6.90
C ALA A 309 10.82 -8.04 5.88
N ALA A 310 11.27 -7.45 4.76
CA ALA A 310 10.41 -7.00 3.66
C ALA A 310 9.46 -8.09 3.14
N PRO A 311 9.91 -9.32 2.76
CA PRO A 311 9.01 -10.36 2.26
C PRO A 311 7.98 -10.86 3.27
N MET A 312 8.23 -10.73 4.58
CA MET A 312 7.22 -11.02 5.59
C MET A 312 6.07 -10.01 5.55
N VAL A 313 6.37 -8.74 5.29
CA VAL A 313 5.36 -7.69 5.10
C VAL A 313 4.67 -7.85 3.75
N SER A 314 5.39 -8.13 2.66
CA SER A 314 4.83 -8.45 1.33
C SER A 314 3.82 -9.60 1.39
N GLY A 315 4.14 -10.66 2.15
CA GLY A 315 3.21 -11.75 2.41
C GLY A 315 1.98 -11.33 3.22
N ILE A 316 2.12 -10.48 4.24
CA ILE A 316 0.97 -9.95 5.00
C ILE A 316 0.08 -9.06 4.13
N VAL A 317 0.67 -8.22 3.28
CA VAL A 317 -0.05 -7.43 2.27
C VAL A 317 -0.86 -8.35 1.35
N ALA A 318 -0.29 -9.45 0.88
CA ALA A 318 -1.03 -10.41 0.06
C ALA A 318 -2.23 -11.04 0.80
N LEU A 319 -2.14 -11.26 2.12
CA LEU A 319 -3.30 -11.68 2.93
C LEU A 319 -4.34 -10.55 3.07
N MET A 320 -3.91 -9.29 3.19
CA MET A 320 -4.81 -8.12 3.25
C MET A 320 -5.56 -7.91 1.94
N LEU A 321 -4.87 -7.97 0.79
CA LEU A 321 -5.49 -7.82 -0.53
C LEU A 321 -6.41 -9.01 -0.87
N GLN A 322 -6.12 -10.22 -0.41
CA GLN A 322 -7.06 -11.34 -0.57
C GLN A 322 -8.35 -11.12 0.26
N ALA A 323 -8.23 -10.55 1.47
CA ALA A 323 -9.38 -10.24 2.31
C ALA A 323 -10.20 -9.05 1.81
N ASN A 324 -9.54 -8.04 1.24
CA ASN A 324 -10.17 -6.89 0.62
C ASN A 324 -9.34 -6.40 -0.60
N PRO A 325 -9.67 -6.82 -1.84
CA PRO A 325 -8.91 -6.45 -3.02
C PRO A 325 -9.10 -4.99 -3.44
N ARG A 326 -10.08 -4.28 -2.85
CA ARG A 326 -10.39 -2.88 -3.15
C ARG A 326 -9.60 -1.86 -2.31
N LEU A 327 -8.67 -2.31 -1.47
CA LEU A 327 -7.75 -1.38 -0.79
C LEU A 327 -6.82 -0.72 -1.81
N GLY A 328 -6.67 0.60 -1.69
CA GLY A 328 -5.63 1.36 -2.39
C GLY A 328 -4.29 1.30 -1.65
N TYR A 329 -3.21 1.76 -2.27
CA TYR A 329 -1.88 1.64 -1.64
C TYR A 329 -1.76 2.40 -0.32
N ARG A 330 -2.44 3.56 -0.17
CA ARG A 330 -2.42 4.34 1.07
C ARG A 330 -3.25 3.66 2.16
N ASP A 331 -4.37 3.02 1.81
CA ASP A 331 -5.16 2.20 2.74
C ASP A 331 -4.31 1.09 3.37
N VAL A 332 -3.51 0.39 2.55
CA VAL A 332 -2.61 -0.67 3.01
C VAL A 332 -1.55 -0.12 3.97
N GLN A 333 -0.99 1.05 3.69
CA GLN A 333 -0.02 1.70 4.58
C GLN A 333 -0.65 2.17 5.90
N GLU A 334 -1.85 2.78 5.86
CA GLU A 334 -2.59 3.17 7.07
C GLU A 334 -2.94 1.94 7.93
N ILE A 335 -3.47 0.86 7.33
CA ILE A 335 -3.76 -0.39 8.04
C ILE A 335 -2.51 -0.95 8.74
N LEU A 336 -1.36 -0.98 8.07
CA LEU A 336 -0.11 -1.48 8.65
C LEU A 336 0.36 -0.62 9.83
N ALA A 337 0.30 0.71 9.71
CA ALA A 337 0.63 1.64 10.80
C ALA A 337 -0.30 1.46 12.01
N TYR A 338 -1.62 1.31 11.77
CA TYR A 338 -2.63 1.19 12.83
C TYR A 338 -2.74 -0.22 13.43
N SER A 339 -2.18 -1.26 12.80
CA SER A 339 -2.20 -2.65 13.29
C SER A 339 -0.89 -3.12 13.90
N ALA A 340 0.21 -2.38 13.73
CA ALA A 340 1.50 -2.68 14.34
C ALA A 340 1.42 -2.76 15.88
N ARG A 341 2.30 -3.55 16.47
CA ARG A 341 2.45 -3.76 17.93
C ARG A 341 3.73 -3.12 18.44
N LYS A 342 3.67 -2.61 19.67
CA LYS A 342 4.80 -2.02 20.39
C LYS A 342 5.75 -3.10 20.94
N ASN A 343 6.64 -3.59 20.08
CA ASN A 343 7.75 -4.47 20.43
C ASN A 343 8.85 -3.74 21.26
N ASP A 344 9.68 -4.50 21.98
CA ASP A 344 10.69 -4.01 22.93
C ASP A 344 10.23 -2.82 23.82
N PRO A 345 9.14 -2.96 24.60
CA PRO A 345 8.54 -1.86 25.36
C PRO A 345 9.43 -1.31 26.49
N ASP A 346 10.47 -2.05 26.88
CA ASP A 346 11.44 -1.67 27.91
C ASP A 346 12.76 -1.10 27.31
N ASN A 347 12.86 -0.99 25.97
CA ASN A 347 13.98 -0.44 25.20
C ASN A 347 15.36 -1.03 25.57
N GLN A 348 15.54 -2.32 25.32
CA GLN A 348 16.71 -3.10 25.75
C GLN A 348 18.00 -2.75 24.98
N ASP A 349 19.16 -2.87 25.65
CA ASP A 349 20.49 -2.57 25.09
C ASP A 349 20.89 -3.58 23.99
N VAL A 350 20.98 -3.13 22.74
CA VAL A 350 21.51 -3.92 21.62
C VAL A 350 23.03 -3.84 21.56
N ASN A 351 23.73 -4.97 21.44
CA ASN A 351 25.19 -5.02 21.45
C ASN A 351 25.75 -5.70 20.19
N SER A 352 26.28 -4.89 19.27
CA SER A 352 26.93 -5.42 18.06
C SER A 352 28.25 -6.10 18.39
N GLN A 353 28.42 -7.31 17.83
CA GLN A 353 29.69 -8.04 17.87
C GLN A 353 30.66 -7.60 16.77
N VAL A 354 30.16 -7.06 15.65
CA VAL A 354 30.96 -6.63 14.49
C VAL A 354 31.87 -5.46 14.85
N ILE A 355 31.28 -4.44 15.49
CA ILE A 355 31.97 -3.22 15.95
C ILE A 355 32.29 -3.22 17.45
N ASN A 356 31.90 -4.28 18.18
CA ASN A 356 32.19 -4.46 19.61
C ASN A 356 31.74 -3.26 20.49
N ARG A 357 30.53 -2.73 20.23
CA ARG A 357 29.89 -1.64 21.00
C ARG A 357 28.37 -1.80 21.09
N THR A 358 27.78 -1.15 22.09
CA THR A 358 26.33 -0.98 22.20
C THR A 358 25.83 -0.04 21.09
N ILE A 359 24.65 -0.35 20.56
CA ILE A 359 23.90 0.42 19.57
C ILE A 359 22.93 1.35 20.30
N PHE A 360 22.91 2.64 19.95
CA PHE A 360 21.97 3.60 20.52
C PHE A 360 20.68 3.62 19.71
N LYS A 361 19.55 3.41 20.41
CA LYS A 361 18.19 3.31 19.84
C LYS A 361 17.34 4.53 20.20
N ASP A 362 16.27 4.73 19.46
CA ASP A 362 15.19 5.65 19.79
C ASP A 362 14.33 5.12 20.94
N ILE A 363 13.68 6.04 21.67
CA ILE A 363 12.72 5.70 22.72
C ILE A 363 11.33 5.81 22.10
N TRP A 364 10.48 4.81 22.37
CA TRP A 364 9.06 4.87 21.99
C TRP A 364 8.36 6.10 22.55
N ASP A 365 7.82 6.93 21.66
CA ASP A 365 6.93 8.05 21.97
C ASP A 365 5.56 7.85 21.30
N PHE A 366 4.64 8.79 21.46
CA PHE A 366 3.37 8.85 20.72
C PHE A 366 3.30 10.10 19.83
N ASN A 367 2.65 9.98 18.67
CA ASN A 367 2.43 11.11 17.77
C ASN A 367 1.17 11.93 18.13
N GLY A 368 0.89 13.00 17.38
CA GLY A 368 -0.23 13.92 17.63
C GLY A 368 -1.62 13.42 17.23
N ALA A 369 -1.75 12.20 16.69
CA ALA A 369 -3.02 11.63 16.24
C ALA A 369 -4.02 11.39 17.39
N LYS A 370 -5.29 11.18 17.05
CA LYS A 370 -6.42 11.18 18.01
C LYS A 370 -7.35 9.97 17.86
N ASN A 371 -7.25 9.25 16.76
CA ASN A 371 -8.16 8.21 16.31
C ASN A 371 -7.68 6.77 16.61
N TRP A 372 -6.45 6.58 17.12
CA TRP A 372 -5.89 5.26 17.39
C TRP A 372 -5.83 4.94 18.89
N ASN A 373 -6.54 3.90 19.33
CA ASN A 373 -6.66 3.51 20.75
C ASN A 373 -6.96 4.73 21.67
N GLY A 374 -7.83 5.63 21.20
CA GLY A 374 -8.21 6.88 21.90
C GLY A 374 -7.13 7.97 21.95
N GLY A 375 -6.13 7.96 21.07
CA GLY A 375 -5.05 8.95 21.03
C GLY A 375 -4.09 8.74 19.86
N GLY A 376 -2.82 9.07 20.07
CA GLY A 376 -1.77 8.98 19.06
C GLY A 376 -1.21 7.56 18.87
N LEU A 377 -0.69 7.29 17.68
CA LEU A 377 0.05 6.07 17.35
C LEU A 377 1.44 6.11 18.02
N HIS A 378 2.03 4.93 18.27
CA HIS A 378 3.39 4.83 18.84
C HIS A 378 4.44 4.91 17.73
N VAL A 379 5.47 5.75 17.93
CA VAL A 379 6.48 6.04 16.91
C VAL A 379 7.90 5.83 17.44
N ASN A 380 8.76 5.24 16.61
CA ASN A 380 10.16 4.97 16.94
C ASN A 380 11.03 4.88 15.68
N HIS A 381 12.16 5.59 15.63
CA HIS A 381 13.04 5.58 14.45
C HIS A 381 13.72 4.22 14.19
N ASP A 382 13.71 3.26 15.12
CA ASP A 382 14.26 1.91 14.95
C ASP A 382 13.23 0.86 14.48
N TYR A 383 11.93 1.18 14.56
CA TYR A 383 10.84 0.21 14.35
C TYR A 383 9.69 0.72 13.46
N GLY A 384 9.71 2.00 13.08
CA GLY A 384 8.54 2.68 12.50
C GLY A 384 7.41 2.80 13.52
N PHE A 385 6.23 2.34 13.15
CA PHE A 385 5.12 2.11 14.08
C PHE A 385 5.31 0.84 14.92
N GLY A 386 6.04 -0.18 14.47
CA GLY A 386 6.36 -1.36 15.29
C GLY A 386 6.34 -2.68 14.55
N LEU A 387 6.27 -3.78 15.31
CA LEU A 387 6.18 -5.14 14.77
C LEU A 387 4.81 -5.35 14.13
N VAL A 388 4.78 -5.67 12.84
CA VAL A 388 3.56 -6.03 12.11
C VAL A 388 2.77 -7.15 12.81
N ASP A 389 1.43 -7.06 12.80
CA ASP A 389 0.51 -8.12 13.25
C ASP A 389 -0.44 -8.45 12.10
N GLY A 390 -0.20 -9.60 11.45
CA GLY A 390 -0.97 -9.98 10.27
C GLY A 390 -2.47 -10.11 10.57
N THR A 391 -2.82 -10.73 11.70
CA THR A 391 -4.24 -10.90 12.10
C THR A 391 -4.92 -9.55 12.32
N ALA A 392 -4.28 -8.62 13.02
CA ALA A 392 -4.84 -7.29 13.23
C ALA A 392 -4.97 -6.50 11.92
N ALA A 393 -3.97 -6.56 11.05
CA ALA A 393 -3.98 -5.90 9.75
C ALA A 393 -5.15 -6.40 8.87
N VAL A 394 -5.28 -7.71 8.71
CA VAL A 394 -6.34 -8.31 7.88
C VAL A 394 -7.74 -8.09 8.46
N ARG A 395 -7.89 -8.02 9.79
CA ARG A 395 -9.18 -7.69 10.43
C ARG A 395 -9.61 -6.24 10.22
N LEU A 396 -8.65 -5.31 10.14
CA LEU A 396 -8.95 -3.95 9.69
C LEU A 396 -9.29 -3.93 8.18
N ALA A 397 -8.55 -4.65 7.34
CA ALA A 397 -8.82 -4.76 5.90
C ALA A 397 -10.26 -5.24 5.58
N GLU A 398 -10.75 -6.29 6.28
CA GLU A 398 -12.11 -6.82 6.17
C GLU A 398 -13.21 -5.77 6.44
N THR A 399 -12.94 -4.79 7.30
CA THR A 399 -13.91 -3.78 7.74
C THR A 399 -13.66 -2.39 7.16
N TRP A 400 -12.56 -2.20 6.43
CA TRP A 400 -12.01 -0.90 6.06
C TRP A 400 -13.00 -0.02 5.28
N GLN A 401 -13.50 -0.51 4.14
CA GLN A 401 -14.47 0.22 3.31
C GLN A 401 -15.90 0.23 3.88
N LEU A 402 -16.14 -0.43 5.02
CA LEU A 402 -17.42 -0.36 5.72
C LEU A 402 -17.46 0.83 6.70
N ARG A 403 -16.31 1.41 7.05
CA ARG A 403 -16.14 2.42 8.13
C ARG A 403 -16.98 3.68 7.97
N SER A 404 -17.39 4.00 6.74
CA SER A 404 -17.93 5.30 6.31
C SER A 404 -19.40 5.25 5.81
N GLY A 405 -20.13 4.16 6.08
CA GLY A 405 -21.59 4.15 5.89
C GLY A 405 -22.08 4.05 4.43
N LEU A 406 -21.56 3.08 3.66
CA LEU A 406 -22.03 2.66 2.32
C LEU A 406 -21.89 3.66 1.16
N ASN A 407 -21.62 4.95 1.41
CA ASN A 407 -21.58 6.00 0.40
C ASN A 407 -20.21 6.69 0.24
N GLN A 408 -19.19 6.28 0.99
CA GLN A 408 -17.80 6.72 0.85
C GLN A 408 -16.91 5.48 0.81
N ASN A 409 -17.14 4.62 -0.20
CA ASN A 409 -16.38 3.36 -0.39
C ASN A 409 -15.09 3.57 -1.21
N GLU A 410 -14.66 4.82 -1.37
CA GLU A 410 -13.45 5.20 -2.10
C GLU A 410 -12.22 4.65 -1.37
N ALA A 411 -11.26 4.15 -2.16
CA ALA A 411 -9.97 3.70 -1.70
C ALA A 411 -9.01 4.89 -1.60
N ALA A 412 -8.03 4.84 -0.70
CA ALA A 412 -6.98 5.86 -0.63
C ALA A 412 -5.87 5.51 -1.64
N THR A 413 -5.78 6.31 -2.71
CA THR A 413 -4.96 6.08 -3.93
C THR A 413 -4.04 7.28 -4.20
N ALA A 414 -3.21 7.23 -5.25
CA ALA A 414 -2.41 8.38 -5.66
C ALA A 414 -3.31 9.53 -6.17
N THR A 415 -4.30 9.18 -7.00
CA THR A 415 -5.23 10.12 -7.65
C THR A 415 -6.08 10.95 -6.67
N ASN A 416 -6.24 10.51 -5.42
CA ASN A 416 -6.91 11.29 -4.38
C ASN A 416 -6.01 11.73 -3.21
N GLU A 417 -4.68 11.54 -3.31
CA GLU A 417 -3.72 12.08 -2.34
C GLU A 417 -3.73 13.63 -2.39
N ARG A 418 -4.03 14.28 -1.28
CA ARG A 418 -4.01 15.75 -1.17
C ARG A 418 -2.70 16.24 -0.58
N VAL A 419 -2.08 17.21 -1.24
CA VAL A 419 -0.79 17.80 -0.83
C VAL A 419 -0.93 19.24 -0.34
N GLN A 420 -0.31 19.57 0.80
CA GLN A 420 -0.10 20.96 1.25
C GLN A 420 1.39 21.32 1.23
N ILE A 421 1.74 22.37 0.49
CA ILE A 421 3.13 22.79 0.27
C ILE A 421 3.43 24.10 1.02
N ALA A 422 4.49 24.12 1.83
CA ALA A 422 4.99 25.31 2.50
C ALA A 422 6.48 25.56 2.17
N ASN A 423 6.76 26.70 1.54
CA ASN A 423 8.09 27.08 1.06
C ASN A 423 8.80 28.05 2.03
N LEU A 424 10.06 27.78 2.35
CA LEU A 424 10.90 28.65 3.18
C LEU A 424 11.66 29.68 2.33
N THR A 425 11.02 30.80 2.00
CA THR A 425 11.68 31.89 1.26
C THR A 425 12.78 32.56 2.09
N LEU A 426 14.05 32.31 1.75
CA LEU A 426 15.22 32.95 2.38
C LEU A 426 15.76 34.09 1.49
N PRO A 427 15.72 35.37 1.93
CA PRO A 427 16.24 36.50 1.14
C PRO A 427 17.75 36.45 0.87
N THR A 428 18.47 35.68 1.70
CA THR A 428 19.87 35.26 1.54
C THR A 428 20.01 33.92 2.25
N PRO A 429 20.88 32.99 1.79
CA PRO A 429 21.17 31.76 2.51
C PRO A 429 21.54 32.00 3.98
N LEU A 430 21.13 31.08 4.84
CA LEU A 430 21.21 31.17 6.28
C LEU A 430 22.39 30.35 6.80
N GLU A 431 23.40 31.04 7.35
CA GLU A 431 24.59 30.41 7.94
C GLU A 431 24.23 29.41 9.06
N ILE A 432 24.72 28.18 8.92
CA ILE A 432 24.80 27.12 9.95
C ILE A 432 26.15 27.31 10.67
N PRO A 433 26.17 27.76 11.95
CA PRO A 433 27.42 28.03 12.65
C PRO A 433 28.08 26.75 13.18
N ASN A 434 29.41 26.72 13.12
CA ASN A 434 30.29 25.68 13.68
C ASN A 434 29.89 25.29 15.11
N ASN A 435 29.77 23.99 15.39
CA ASN A 435 29.53 23.46 16.73
C ASN A 435 28.39 24.21 17.45
N ASN A 436 27.23 24.27 16.79
CA ASN A 436 26.00 24.87 17.29
C ASN A 436 24.94 23.79 17.62
N PRO A 437 25.06 23.06 18.74
CA PRO A 437 24.11 22.02 19.15
C PRO A 437 22.77 22.58 19.66
N VAL A 438 22.59 23.91 19.68
CA VAL A 438 21.27 24.55 19.84
C VAL A 438 20.55 24.63 18.49
N GLY A 439 21.31 24.69 17.40
CA GLY A 439 20.83 24.72 16.03
C GLY A 439 20.40 26.09 15.53
N ILE A 440 19.94 26.10 14.29
CA ILE A 440 19.22 27.20 13.66
C ILE A 440 17.78 26.78 13.40
N THR A 441 16.84 27.54 13.97
CA THR A 441 15.43 27.20 13.92
C THR A 441 14.70 28.03 12.85
N ARG A 442 13.83 27.39 12.08
CA ARG A 442 12.89 28.01 11.14
C ARG A 442 11.52 27.37 11.29
N SER A 443 10.50 28.04 10.76
CA SER A 443 9.14 27.52 10.80
C SER A 443 8.48 27.62 9.44
N PHE A 444 7.83 26.54 9.05
CA PHE A 444 6.80 26.55 8.01
C PHE A 444 5.46 26.83 8.68
N ARG A 445 4.49 27.35 7.93
CA ARG A 445 3.12 27.50 8.41
C ARG A 445 2.17 26.79 7.45
N ILE A 446 1.38 25.89 8.01
CA ILE A 446 0.29 25.16 7.37
C ILE A 446 -1.01 25.77 7.89
N ASP A 447 -1.91 26.15 6.97
CA ASP A 447 -3.11 26.94 7.28
C ASP A 447 -4.44 26.22 6.97
N ARG A 448 -4.40 25.12 6.20
CA ARG A 448 -5.52 24.15 6.06
C ARG A 448 -5.24 22.92 6.94
N PRO A 449 -6.28 22.22 7.42
CA PRO A 449 -6.11 20.88 7.96
C PRO A 449 -5.90 19.83 6.83
N THR A 450 -5.17 18.79 7.15
CA THR A 450 -4.96 17.56 6.36
C THR A 450 -4.80 16.42 7.36
N ASN A 451 -5.51 15.31 7.17
CA ASN A 451 -5.21 14.06 7.86
C ASN A 451 -3.93 13.48 7.24
N ILE A 452 -2.78 13.70 7.87
CA ILE A 452 -1.48 13.35 7.29
C ILE A 452 -1.31 11.83 7.23
N ASP A 453 -0.80 11.34 6.11
CA ASP A 453 -0.17 10.02 6.00
C ASP A 453 1.35 10.17 6.21
N LYS A 454 2.00 10.89 5.30
CA LYS A 454 3.45 11.13 5.28
C LYS A 454 3.76 12.59 5.00
N ILE A 455 4.95 13.03 5.41
CA ILE A 455 5.52 14.31 4.99
C ILE A 455 6.75 14.10 4.12
N GLU A 456 7.04 15.07 3.25
CA GLU A 456 8.35 15.24 2.61
C GLU A 456 8.95 16.59 3.00
N LEU A 457 10.25 16.63 3.23
CA LEU A 457 11.03 17.83 3.48
C LEU A 457 12.18 17.88 2.48
N ASN A 458 12.05 18.71 1.44
CA ASN A 458 13.16 19.06 0.57
C ASN A 458 14.07 20.09 1.26
N LEU A 459 15.39 19.86 1.20
CA LEU A 459 16.42 20.70 1.80
C LEU A 459 17.55 20.98 0.81
N ASP A 460 17.79 22.27 0.52
CA ASP A 460 18.98 22.73 -0.20
C ASP A 460 20.00 23.30 0.81
N ILE A 461 21.02 22.50 1.13
CA ILE A 461 22.01 22.75 2.18
C ILE A 461 23.43 22.59 1.64
N ASP A 462 24.28 23.60 1.87
CA ASP A 462 25.74 23.45 1.80
C ASP A 462 26.26 23.12 3.21
N HIS A 463 27.07 22.07 3.39
CA HIS A 463 27.85 21.86 4.62
C HIS A 463 29.14 21.09 4.31
N GLY A 464 30.29 21.54 4.84
CA GLY A 464 31.56 20.87 4.57
C GLY A 464 31.69 19.48 5.20
N GLN A 465 30.88 19.17 6.24
CA GLN A 465 30.95 17.94 7.05
C GLN A 465 29.54 17.49 7.47
N PHE A 466 28.85 16.72 6.62
CA PHE A 466 27.48 16.24 6.91
C PHE A 466 27.42 15.24 8.08
N GLN A 467 28.55 14.62 8.44
CA GLN A 467 28.70 13.78 9.63
C GLN A 467 28.54 14.53 10.97
N ASP A 468 28.50 15.87 10.95
CA ASP A 468 28.26 16.71 12.14
C ASP A 468 26.81 17.22 12.23
N LEU A 469 26.02 17.10 11.16
CA LEU A 469 24.67 17.64 11.10
C LEU A 469 23.60 16.69 11.64
N THR A 470 22.72 17.21 12.48
CA THR A 470 21.40 16.59 12.77
C THR A 470 20.31 17.59 12.39
N VAL A 471 19.28 17.11 11.70
CA VAL A 471 18.10 17.88 11.28
C VAL A 471 16.86 17.26 11.92
N THR A 472 16.08 18.06 12.64
CA THR A 472 14.78 17.65 13.18
C THR A 472 13.66 18.53 12.66
N LEU A 473 12.49 17.93 12.50
CA LEU A 473 11.24 18.58 12.15
C LEU A 473 10.24 18.26 13.26
N THR A 474 9.65 19.29 13.86
CA THR A 474 8.61 19.15 14.90
C THR A 474 7.28 19.64 14.37
N SER A 475 6.22 18.84 14.55
CA SER A 475 4.85 19.20 14.16
C SER A 475 4.19 20.19 15.13
N PRO A 476 3.04 20.80 14.76
CA PRO A 476 2.30 21.70 15.65
C PRO A 476 1.75 21.03 16.92
N ASP A 477 1.41 19.73 16.84
CA ASP A 477 0.99 18.91 18.00
C ASP A 477 2.19 18.48 18.89
N GLY A 478 3.42 18.68 18.42
CA GLY A 478 4.65 18.59 19.21
C GLY A 478 5.52 17.36 18.94
N THR A 479 5.11 16.49 18.02
CA THR A 479 5.85 15.28 17.65
C THR A 479 7.12 15.63 16.91
N GLU A 480 8.26 15.05 17.30
CA GLU A 480 9.55 15.24 16.63
C GLU A 480 9.88 14.06 15.69
N SER A 481 10.36 14.41 14.50
CA SER A 481 10.95 13.51 13.51
C SER A 481 12.41 13.92 13.25
N VAL A 482 13.33 12.97 13.38
CA VAL A 482 14.77 13.16 13.12
C VAL A 482 15.03 12.79 11.65
N ILE A 483 14.93 13.81 10.80
CA ILE A 483 15.01 13.70 9.33
C ILE A 483 16.44 13.34 8.86
N LEU A 484 17.46 13.83 9.58
CA LEU A 484 18.85 13.53 9.30
C LEU A 484 19.61 13.39 10.62
N ASP A 485 20.44 12.36 10.77
CA ASP A 485 21.34 12.24 11.92
C ASP A 485 22.74 11.78 11.52
N ARG A 486 23.65 12.76 11.35
CA ARG A 486 25.12 12.61 11.29
C ARG A 486 25.57 11.50 10.35
N VAL A 487 25.39 11.78 9.07
CA VAL A 487 25.70 10.91 7.92
C VAL A 487 27.05 10.20 8.11
N PRO A 488 27.13 8.86 7.96
CA PRO A 488 28.40 8.16 7.99
C PRO A 488 29.40 8.68 6.94
N TYR A 489 30.68 8.52 7.27
CA TYR A 489 31.81 8.94 6.45
C TYR A 489 32.90 7.87 6.58
N PHE A 490 33.41 7.39 5.44
CA PHE A 490 34.38 6.31 5.38
C PHE A 490 35.60 6.67 4.54
N THR A 491 36.72 6.06 4.91
CA THR A 491 37.97 6.06 4.16
C THR A 491 38.62 4.70 4.38
N GLU A 492 38.57 3.84 3.36
CA GLU A 492 39.44 2.66 3.16
C GLU A 492 39.83 1.91 4.44
N VAL A 493 38.95 1.01 4.94
CA VAL A 493 39.26 0.13 6.08
C VAL A 493 39.75 -1.25 5.60
N GLY A 494 40.61 -1.24 4.58
CA GLY A 494 41.12 -2.42 3.87
C GLY A 494 40.98 -2.26 2.36
N GLU A 495 41.65 -3.15 1.62
CA GLU A 495 41.72 -3.15 0.14
C GLU A 495 40.41 -3.69 -0.52
N GLU A 496 39.39 -4.03 0.28
CA GLU A 496 38.18 -4.78 -0.11
C GLU A 496 36.87 -4.22 0.51
N GLN A 497 36.82 -2.95 0.95
CA GLN A 497 35.60 -2.37 1.57
C GLN A 497 35.08 -1.11 0.86
N ALA A 498 33.79 -1.14 0.48
CA ALA A 498 33.07 -0.06 -0.20
C ALA A 498 32.80 1.18 0.68
N ASP A 499 32.42 2.29 0.02
CA ASP A 499 32.39 3.63 0.59
C ASP A 499 30.95 4.15 0.80
N PHE A 500 30.26 3.60 1.80
CA PHE A 500 28.84 3.88 2.13
C PHE A 500 28.56 5.32 2.68
N GLY A 501 29.41 6.31 2.39
CA GLY A 501 29.48 7.58 3.13
C GLY A 501 29.49 8.83 2.25
N PHE A 502 28.88 9.92 2.74
CA PHE A 502 28.75 11.13 1.92
C PHE A 502 30.01 12.00 1.95
N LYS A 503 30.63 12.16 0.78
CA LYS A 503 31.83 13.00 0.54
C LYS A 503 31.53 14.34 -0.15
N GLY A 504 30.27 14.57 -0.54
CA GLY A 504 29.84 15.86 -1.09
C GLY A 504 29.76 16.97 -0.05
N THR A 505 29.68 18.21 -0.51
CA THR A 505 29.60 19.42 0.34
C THR A 505 28.29 20.21 0.19
N THR A 506 27.39 19.73 -0.67
CA THR A 506 26.05 20.29 -0.91
C THR A 506 25.08 19.13 -1.14
N ILE A 507 23.86 19.25 -0.62
CA ILE A 507 22.70 18.47 -1.07
C ILE A 507 21.57 19.42 -1.48
N ASN A 508 20.84 19.05 -2.52
CA ASN A 508 19.43 19.38 -2.68
C ASN A 508 18.71 18.04 -2.73
N TYR A 509 18.02 17.67 -1.65
CA TYR A 509 17.48 16.31 -1.48
C TYR A 509 16.14 16.33 -0.73
N THR A 510 15.25 15.41 -1.10
CA THR A 510 13.91 15.29 -0.53
C THR A 510 13.84 14.12 0.44
N PHE A 511 13.70 14.42 1.71
CA PHE A 511 13.56 13.44 2.79
C PHE A 511 12.09 13.15 3.08
N SER A 512 11.70 11.95 3.51
CA SER A 512 10.35 11.67 4.01
C SER A 512 10.30 11.33 5.50
N SER A 513 9.09 11.38 6.08
CA SER A 513 8.77 10.84 7.39
C SER A 513 7.33 10.34 7.48
N ALA A 514 7.15 9.15 8.07
CA ALA A 514 5.85 8.56 8.38
C ALA A 514 5.39 8.87 9.83
N ARG A 515 6.22 9.49 10.67
CA ARG A 515 5.95 9.66 12.13
C ARG A 515 4.71 10.52 12.45
N HIS A 516 4.20 11.25 11.48
CA HIS A 516 3.07 12.20 11.63
C HIS A 516 1.71 11.65 11.20
N TRP A 517 1.60 10.34 10.93
CA TRP A 517 0.36 9.71 10.48
C TRP A 517 -0.82 9.98 11.44
N GLY A 518 -1.93 10.50 10.92
CA GLY A 518 -3.12 10.87 11.69
C GLY A 518 -3.05 12.22 12.41
N GLU A 519 -1.99 13.02 12.19
CA GLU A 519 -1.93 14.42 12.65
C GLU A 519 -2.65 15.37 11.67
N SER A 520 -3.29 16.43 12.20
CA SER A 520 -4.05 17.43 11.43
C SER A 520 -3.17 18.44 10.67
N GLY A 521 -1.88 18.52 11.03
CA GLY A 521 -0.88 19.37 10.37
C GLY A 521 -1.03 20.89 10.57
N VAL A 522 -2.17 21.41 11.03
CA VAL A 522 -2.44 22.86 11.14
C VAL A 522 -1.48 23.56 12.11
N GLY A 523 -0.78 24.59 11.63
CA GLY A 523 -0.03 25.52 12.46
C GLY A 523 1.44 25.67 12.06
N ASN A 524 2.30 25.90 13.06
CA ASN A 524 3.72 26.19 12.85
C ASN A 524 4.56 24.92 12.99
N TRP A 525 4.92 24.30 11.88
CA TRP A 525 5.95 23.26 11.84
C TRP A 525 7.31 23.89 12.09
N THR A 526 8.17 23.21 12.85
CA THR A 526 9.46 23.76 13.30
C THR A 526 10.62 22.92 12.78
N LEU A 527 11.40 23.49 11.86
CA LEU A 527 12.65 22.92 11.35
C LEU A 527 13.81 23.39 12.22
N ASN A 528 14.63 22.46 12.71
CA ASN A 528 15.86 22.78 13.43
C ASN A 528 17.06 22.05 12.82
N ILE A 529 18.15 22.78 12.53
CA ILE A 529 19.39 22.24 11.97
C ILE A 529 20.52 22.51 12.95
N THR A 530 21.10 21.45 13.52
CA THR A 530 22.23 21.50 14.47
C THR A 530 23.53 21.05 13.82
N ASP A 531 24.61 21.78 14.08
CA ASP A 531 25.98 21.29 13.93
C ASP A 531 26.45 20.82 15.31
N ASN A 532 26.86 19.56 15.41
CA ASN A 532 27.19 18.91 16.67
C ASN A 532 28.70 18.68 16.89
N SER A 533 29.60 19.25 16.07
CA SER A 533 31.05 19.12 16.32
C SER A 533 31.94 20.28 15.85
N ALA A 534 32.94 20.57 16.68
CA ALA A 534 34.07 21.46 16.35
C ALA A 534 35.25 20.72 15.68
N THR A 535 35.09 19.45 15.30
CA THR A 535 36.18 18.60 14.79
C THR A 535 36.15 18.50 13.27
N ASN A 536 36.82 19.41 12.58
CA ASN A 536 37.05 19.26 11.13
C ASN A 536 37.84 17.96 10.87
N ASP A 537 37.20 16.96 10.25
CA ASP A 537 37.88 15.83 9.65
C ASP A 537 38.88 16.33 8.57
N PRO A 538 40.17 15.96 8.62
CA PRO A 538 41.20 16.43 7.68
C PRO A 538 41.32 15.56 6.42
N ILE A 539 40.47 14.52 6.28
CA ILE A 539 40.42 13.65 5.11
C ILE A 539 39.19 13.97 4.25
N ASN A 540 38.09 14.45 4.86
CA ASN A 540 36.96 14.98 4.09
C ASN A 540 37.37 16.27 3.35
N ASN A 541 37.71 16.11 2.08
CA ASN A 541 38.24 17.13 1.18
C ASN A 541 37.17 17.71 0.22
N GLY A 542 35.93 17.21 0.27
CA GLY A 542 34.83 17.61 -0.60
C GLY A 542 34.88 17.13 -2.04
N ASN A 543 35.82 16.23 -2.38
CA ASN A 543 35.86 15.58 -3.70
C ASN A 543 35.08 14.26 -3.66
N LEU A 544 34.28 14.01 -4.70
CA LEU A 544 33.80 12.66 -5.01
C LEU A 544 35.01 11.75 -5.30
N TYR A 545 34.93 10.49 -4.88
CA TYR A 545 35.95 9.51 -5.21
C TYR A 545 35.99 9.31 -6.73
N THR A 546 37.16 9.47 -7.33
CA THR A 546 37.42 9.10 -8.72
C THR A 546 38.43 7.95 -8.67
N PRO A 547 38.09 6.73 -9.12
CA PRO A 547 39.06 5.65 -9.18
C PRO A 547 40.27 6.05 -10.02
N PRO A 548 41.48 5.52 -9.74
CA PRO A 548 42.56 5.53 -10.72
C PRO A 548 42.08 4.86 -12.01
N GLN A 549 42.34 5.46 -13.18
CA GLN A 549 42.10 4.76 -14.44
C GLN A 549 43.19 3.69 -14.63
N GLU A 550 42.78 2.44 -14.86
CA GLU A 550 43.66 1.31 -15.16
C GLU A 550 44.30 1.44 -16.57
N ASP A 551 45.22 2.38 -16.76
CA ASP A 551 45.98 2.51 -18.03
C ASP A 551 47.38 3.18 -17.90
N GLU A 552 47.79 3.69 -16.74
CA GLU A 552 49.10 4.37 -16.55
C GLU A 552 50.05 3.72 -15.50
N GLU A 553 49.98 2.39 -15.31
CA GLU A 553 51.03 1.63 -14.55
C GLU A 553 52.33 1.39 -15.35
N GLU A 554 52.98 2.44 -15.88
CA GLU A 554 54.41 2.39 -16.25
C GLU A 554 55.08 3.80 -16.11
N GLU A 555 56.31 3.84 -15.60
CA GLU A 555 57.16 5.04 -15.32
C GLU A 555 57.00 5.82 -13.98
N ALA A 556 56.44 5.24 -12.91
CA ALA A 556 56.46 5.86 -11.56
C ALA A 556 57.71 5.54 -10.68
N GLU A 557 58.46 4.47 -10.95
CA GLU A 557 59.49 3.91 -10.04
C GLU A 557 60.92 4.54 -10.11
N GLU A 558 61.13 5.78 -10.63
CA GLU A 558 62.47 6.41 -10.56
C GLU A 558 62.53 7.93 -10.23
N ASN A 559 61.67 8.44 -9.32
CA ASN A 559 61.99 9.68 -8.60
C ASN A 559 61.56 9.66 -7.13
N GLY A 560 62.54 9.71 -6.22
CA GLY A 560 62.33 9.82 -4.77
C GLY A 560 61.91 11.22 -4.32
N GLY A 561 60.78 11.71 -4.82
CA GLY A 561 60.10 12.90 -4.30
C GLY A 561 59.15 12.50 -3.17
N ALA A 562 59.26 13.15 -2.02
CA ALA A 562 58.13 13.22 -1.09
C ALA A 562 57.16 14.26 -1.62
N ASP A 563 55.89 13.89 -1.84
CA ASP A 563 54.84 14.87 -2.16
C ASP A 563 54.43 15.62 -0.87
N GLU A 564 55.19 16.66 -0.57
CA GLU A 564 54.87 17.64 0.48
C GLU A 564 54.07 18.85 -0.06
N ASP A 565 53.23 18.72 -1.11
CA ASP A 565 52.39 19.86 -1.55
C ASP A 565 50.95 19.54 -2.03
N THR A 566 50.29 18.57 -1.40
CA THR A 566 48.83 18.68 -1.16
C THR A 566 48.55 19.09 0.28
N VAL A 567 48.52 20.41 0.53
CA VAL A 567 47.97 20.96 1.78
C VAL A 567 46.49 20.58 1.86
N ARG A 568 46.19 19.52 2.63
CA ARG A 568 44.81 19.15 2.99
C ARG A 568 44.18 20.26 3.81
N THR A 569 43.58 21.23 3.12
CA THR A 569 42.86 22.36 3.74
C THR A 569 41.65 21.80 4.47
N SER A 570 41.64 21.90 5.79
CA SER A 570 40.55 21.41 6.65
C SER A 570 39.21 21.94 6.16
N GLY A 571 38.31 21.02 5.80
CA GLY A 571 36.97 21.31 5.27
C GLY A 571 36.18 22.24 6.20
N ASN A 572 35.28 23.03 5.63
CA ASN A 572 34.59 24.08 6.36
C ASN A 572 33.46 23.51 7.25
N ASN A 573 33.69 23.36 8.56
CA ASN A 573 32.64 23.19 9.57
C ASN A 573 31.85 24.49 9.79
N THR A 574 31.31 25.06 8.71
CA THR A 574 30.15 25.96 8.69
C THR A 574 29.42 25.71 7.37
N GLY A 575 28.12 25.88 7.35
CA GLY A 575 27.33 25.67 6.14
C GLY A 575 26.22 26.69 5.96
N ARG A 576 25.32 26.42 5.03
CA ARG A 576 24.21 27.31 4.67
C ARG A 576 22.97 26.51 4.31
N LEU A 577 21.86 26.83 4.97
CA LEU A 577 20.53 26.52 4.44
C LEU A 577 20.20 27.55 3.36
N LYS A 578 20.06 27.13 2.11
CA LYS A 578 19.74 28.01 0.96
C LYS A 578 18.23 28.06 0.70
N GLY A 579 17.56 26.92 0.80
CA GLY A 579 16.11 26.77 0.68
C GLY A 579 15.61 25.52 1.41
N ALA A 580 14.31 25.48 1.65
CA ALA A 580 13.62 24.28 2.14
C ALA A 580 12.14 24.33 1.76
N THR A 581 11.55 23.17 1.48
CA THR A 581 10.13 23.01 1.15
C THR A 581 9.57 21.83 1.92
N LEU A 582 8.55 22.08 2.74
CA LEU A 582 7.78 21.05 3.43
C LEU A 582 6.53 20.73 2.60
N ARG A 583 6.25 19.45 2.39
CA ARG A 583 5.01 18.92 1.83
C ARG A 583 4.37 17.99 2.85
N LEU A 584 3.08 18.16 3.09
CA LEU A 584 2.23 17.22 3.84
C LEU A 584 1.35 16.50 2.81
N TYR A 585 1.31 15.17 2.86
CA TYR A 585 0.46 14.33 2.02
C TYR A 585 -0.52 13.56 2.90
N GLY A 586 -1.73 13.32 2.38
CA GLY A 586 -2.79 12.57 3.05
C GLY A 586 -4.16 13.00 2.54
N ASP A 587 -5.17 12.97 3.41
CA ASP A 587 -6.55 13.34 3.05
C ASP A 587 -6.98 14.70 3.61
N ASP A 588 -8.10 15.22 3.14
CA ASP A 588 -8.76 16.34 3.78
C ASP A 588 -9.40 15.92 5.11
N GLU A 589 -9.22 16.74 6.16
CA GLU A 589 -9.82 16.47 7.48
C GLU A 589 -11.36 16.67 7.41
N ILE A 590 -12.07 15.57 7.18
CA ILE A 590 -13.53 15.52 7.12
C ILE A 590 -14.15 15.50 8.53
N GLU A 591 -15.39 16.01 8.63
CA GLU A 591 -16.12 16.07 9.91
C GLU A 591 -16.54 14.69 10.46
N ASN A 592 -16.52 13.62 9.65
CA ASN A 592 -16.89 12.26 10.04
C ASN A 592 -15.63 11.44 10.39
N ASN A 593 -15.57 10.81 11.55
CA ASN A 593 -14.32 10.24 12.08
C ASN A 593 -14.40 8.73 12.39
N THR A 594 -13.35 7.97 12.03
CA THR A 594 -13.20 6.55 12.38
C THR A 594 -12.16 6.36 13.48
N TYR A 595 -12.60 5.87 14.64
CA TYR A 595 -11.78 5.57 15.81
C TYR A 595 -11.44 4.08 15.84
N ILE A 596 -10.16 3.75 15.62
CA ILE A 596 -9.64 2.38 15.56
C ILE A 596 -9.13 1.94 16.94
N TYR A 597 -9.54 0.74 17.35
CA TYR A 597 -9.11 0.08 18.59
C TYR A 597 -8.53 -1.29 18.30
N THR A 598 -7.36 -1.57 18.85
CA THR A 598 -6.62 -2.83 18.63
C THR A 598 -6.49 -3.63 19.93
N ASN A 599 -6.00 -4.86 19.82
CA ASN A 599 -5.61 -5.68 20.97
C ASN A 599 -4.65 -4.96 21.95
N GLU A 600 -3.97 -3.87 21.56
CA GLU A 600 -3.12 -3.10 22.49
C GLU A 600 -3.90 -2.14 23.40
N PHE A 601 -5.18 -1.84 23.17
CA PHE A 601 -5.93 -0.84 23.95
C PHE A 601 -5.83 -1.06 25.46
N ALA A 602 -5.96 -2.32 25.91
CA ALA A 602 -5.89 -2.66 27.33
C ALA A 602 -4.48 -2.57 27.94
N SER A 603 -3.42 -2.39 27.12
CA SER A 603 -2.04 -2.21 27.58
C SER A 603 -1.74 -0.79 28.07
N PHE A 604 -2.50 0.22 27.62
CA PHE A 604 -2.36 1.64 27.99
C PHE A 604 -2.93 1.95 29.39
N ASN A 605 -2.59 1.10 30.36
CA ASN A 605 -2.80 1.29 31.80
C ASN A 605 -1.50 1.59 32.57
N ASP A 606 -0.37 1.68 31.85
CA ASP A 606 0.98 1.91 32.37
C ASP A 606 1.20 3.39 32.76
N ASP A 607 1.91 3.64 33.87
CA ASP A 607 2.35 4.97 34.31
C ASP A 607 3.27 5.68 33.29
N ARG A 608 3.76 4.97 32.26
CA ARG A 608 4.57 5.48 31.15
C ARG A 608 3.81 6.29 30.09
N ASP A 609 2.50 6.11 29.91
CA ASP A 609 1.71 6.94 28.99
C ASP A 609 1.05 8.11 29.75
N PRO A 610 1.46 9.38 29.52
CA PRO A 610 0.85 10.53 30.19
C PRO A 610 -0.64 10.72 29.86
N ASN A 611 -1.11 10.12 28.76
CA ASN A 611 -2.47 10.21 28.24
C ASN A 611 -3.31 8.94 28.51
N ALA A 612 -2.81 7.96 29.27
CA ALA A 612 -3.49 6.69 29.58
C ALA A 612 -4.95 6.83 30.10
N VAL A 613 -5.25 7.93 30.80
CA VAL A 613 -6.60 8.26 31.29
C VAL A 613 -7.46 8.98 30.25
N ALA A 614 -6.83 9.76 29.35
CA ALA A 614 -7.53 10.45 28.26
C ALA A 614 -8.04 9.46 27.20
N ARG A 615 -7.22 8.46 26.85
CA ARG A 615 -7.56 7.36 25.91
C ARG A 615 -8.87 6.61 26.22
N GLN A 616 -9.33 6.69 27.47
CA GLN A 616 -10.56 6.03 27.95
C GLN A 616 -11.84 6.85 27.68
N THR A 617 -11.73 8.06 27.12
CA THR A 617 -12.88 8.93 26.79
C THR A 617 -12.86 9.38 25.32
N LEU A 618 -13.66 8.73 24.47
CA LEU A 618 -13.89 9.20 23.10
C LEU A 618 -14.74 10.47 23.15
N THR A 619 -14.27 11.55 22.53
CA THR A 619 -15.03 12.81 22.41
C THR A 619 -15.11 13.20 20.94
N ASP A 620 -16.32 13.23 20.40
CA ASP A 620 -16.62 13.80 19.10
C ASP A 620 -17.68 14.91 19.28
N THR A 621 -17.73 15.88 18.37
CA THR A 621 -18.75 16.94 18.34
C THR A 621 -19.07 17.45 16.93
N ASN A 622 -18.51 16.81 15.91
CA ASN A 622 -18.68 17.10 14.48
C ASN A 622 -19.39 15.90 13.81
N GLY A 623 -19.62 15.98 12.51
CA GLY A 623 -20.10 14.84 11.72
C GLY A 623 -21.57 14.45 11.92
N ASP A 624 -21.99 13.45 11.15
CA ASP A 624 -23.24 12.69 11.31
C ASP A 624 -23.11 11.20 10.91
N ASN A 625 -21.86 10.69 10.86
CA ASN A 625 -21.50 9.37 10.34
C ASN A 625 -20.18 8.86 10.97
N ASP A 626 -20.13 8.81 12.30
CA ASP A 626 -18.88 8.48 13.02
C ASP A 626 -18.79 7.00 13.39
N ALA A 627 -17.56 6.46 13.47
CA ALA A 627 -17.31 5.02 13.57
C ALA A 627 -16.37 4.62 14.71
N ILE A 628 -16.69 3.54 15.42
CA ILE A 628 -15.74 2.78 16.25
C ILE A 628 -15.42 1.47 15.52
N ASN A 629 -14.16 1.30 15.08
CA ASN A 629 -13.69 0.02 14.53
C ASN A 629 -12.81 -0.70 15.55
N ALA A 630 -13.32 -1.82 16.08
CA ALA A 630 -12.63 -2.69 17.03
C ALA A 630 -12.31 -4.08 16.43
N ALA A 631 -12.34 -4.24 15.10
CA ALA A 631 -12.12 -5.53 14.44
C ALA A 631 -10.74 -6.16 14.75
N ALA A 632 -9.73 -5.33 14.99
CA ALA A 632 -8.39 -5.74 15.43
C ALA A 632 -8.32 -6.25 16.90
N ILE A 633 -9.45 -6.33 17.62
CA ILE A 633 -9.54 -6.98 18.93
C ILE A 633 -10.05 -8.42 18.73
N THR A 634 -9.25 -9.40 19.18
CA THR A 634 -9.54 -10.83 18.96
C THR A 634 -10.16 -11.53 20.17
N ASP A 635 -10.61 -10.74 21.16
CA ASP A 635 -11.29 -11.18 22.37
C ASP A 635 -12.61 -10.42 22.52
N GLY A 636 -13.66 -11.08 23.01
CA GLY A 636 -15.00 -10.49 23.19
C GLY A 636 -15.05 -9.08 23.79
N VAL A 637 -15.44 -8.08 22.99
CA VAL A 637 -15.70 -6.67 23.38
C VAL A 637 -17.12 -6.48 23.92
N THR A 638 -17.32 -5.42 24.69
CA THR A 638 -18.66 -4.88 24.98
C THR A 638 -18.68 -3.41 24.63
N LEU A 639 -19.30 -3.06 23.50
CA LEU A 639 -19.45 -1.70 23.01
C LEU A 639 -20.84 -1.16 23.33
N ASN A 640 -20.90 0.08 23.80
CA ASN A 640 -22.14 0.80 24.08
C ASN A 640 -22.05 2.21 23.53
N LEU A 641 -22.83 2.50 22.50
CA LEU A 641 -22.79 3.78 21.77
C LEU A 641 -23.56 4.90 22.48
N ILE A 642 -24.17 4.65 23.65
CA ILE A 642 -24.88 5.66 24.43
C ILE A 642 -23.85 6.53 25.19
N PRO A 643 -23.82 7.86 24.99
CA PRO A 643 -22.90 8.74 25.70
C PRO A 643 -23.02 8.63 27.23
N GLY A 644 -21.87 8.55 27.91
CA GLY A 644 -21.75 8.37 29.35
C GLY A 644 -22.00 6.93 29.86
N VAL A 645 -22.22 5.95 28.98
CA VAL A 645 -22.24 4.52 29.35
C VAL A 645 -20.86 3.90 29.10
N ALA A 646 -20.44 3.03 30.02
CA ALA A 646 -19.16 2.34 29.95
C ALA A 646 -19.21 1.15 28.96
N SER A 647 -18.37 1.22 27.93
CA SER A 647 -17.91 0.08 27.13
C SER A 647 -16.74 -0.61 27.83
N SER A 648 -16.46 -1.87 27.46
CA SER A 648 -15.36 -2.67 28.01
C SER A 648 -14.62 -3.38 26.89
N LEU A 649 -13.37 -3.01 26.67
CA LEU A 649 -12.52 -3.53 25.60
C LEU A 649 -11.39 -4.36 26.23
N PRO A 650 -11.26 -5.67 25.93
CA PRO A 650 -10.10 -6.47 26.30
C PRO A 650 -8.86 -6.05 25.48
N GLY A 651 -7.76 -6.75 25.72
CA GLY A 651 -6.52 -6.60 24.97
C GLY A 651 -5.46 -7.56 25.48
N ARG A 652 -4.25 -7.44 24.96
CA ARG A 652 -3.14 -8.38 25.13
C ARG A 652 -1.86 -7.64 25.54
N ASP A 653 -0.91 -8.35 26.14
CA ASP A 653 0.43 -7.81 26.37
C ASP A 653 1.22 -7.66 25.06
N ALA A 654 2.41 -7.04 25.13
CA ALA A 654 3.29 -6.83 23.97
C ALA A 654 3.79 -8.15 23.30
N THR A 655 3.43 -9.32 23.83
CA THR A 655 3.67 -10.63 23.18
C THR A 655 2.44 -11.15 22.42
N GLY A 656 1.30 -10.46 22.51
CA GLY A 656 0.00 -10.95 22.02
C GLY A 656 -0.60 -12.12 22.83
N ARG A 657 0.15 -12.75 23.73
CA ARG A 657 -0.25 -14.03 24.37
C ARG A 657 -1.01 -13.87 25.67
N THR A 658 -0.64 -12.92 26.53
CA THR A 658 -1.35 -12.75 27.81
C THR A 658 -2.55 -11.82 27.63
N ARG A 659 -3.76 -12.38 27.68
CA ARG A 659 -5.00 -11.60 27.80
C ARG A 659 -4.96 -10.73 29.06
N LEU A 660 -5.10 -9.42 28.89
CA LEU A 660 -5.15 -8.42 29.95
C LEU A 660 -6.58 -8.29 30.53
N ASN A 661 -6.69 -7.55 31.64
CA ASN A 661 -8.01 -7.15 32.15
C ASN A 661 -8.59 -6.07 31.21
N PRO A 662 -9.88 -6.14 30.82
CA PRO A 662 -10.50 -5.13 29.98
C PRO A 662 -10.41 -3.71 30.56
N VAL A 663 -10.08 -2.74 29.70
CA VAL A 663 -10.11 -1.31 30.00
C VAL A 663 -11.50 -0.75 29.66
N THR A 664 -11.88 0.33 30.33
CA THR A 664 -13.16 1.02 30.08
C THR A 664 -12.99 2.06 28.99
N LEU A 665 -13.90 2.07 28.03
CA LEU A 665 -14.06 3.17 27.06
C LEU A 665 -15.41 3.84 27.32
N THR A 666 -15.47 5.17 27.31
CA THR A 666 -16.72 5.92 27.49
C THR A 666 -16.84 6.99 26.40
N ILE A 667 -17.99 7.06 25.72
CA ILE A 667 -18.28 8.15 24.77
C ILE A 667 -18.72 9.38 25.57
N ALA A 668 -18.14 10.55 25.29
CA ALA A 668 -18.40 11.78 26.02
C ALA A 668 -19.82 12.33 25.78
N PRO A 669 -20.48 12.95 26.77
CA PRO A 669 -21.77 13.60 26.58
C PRO A 669 -21.68 14.80 25.60
N GLY A 670 -22.10 14.58 24.36
CA GLY A 670 -21.98 15.55 23.27
C GLY A 670 -21.72 14.86 21.94
N SER A 671 -20.95 13.77 21.95
CA SER A 671 -20.70 12.93 20.78
C SER A 671 -21.92 12.08 20.41
N THR A 672 -22.03 11.77 19.13
CA THR A 672 -22.76 10.61 18.62
C THR A 672 -21.74 9.61 18.07
N ILE A 673 -22.17 8.39 17.77
CA ILE A 673 -21.43 7.37 17.01
C ILE A 673 -22.49 6.55 16.30
N GLU A 674 -22.43 6.48 14.98
CA GLU A 674 -23.38 5.79 14.12
C GLU A 674 -22.90 4.36 13.82
N HIS A 675 -21.60 4.16 13.65
CA HIS A 675 -21.02 2.91 13.17
C HIS A 675 -20.19 2.19 14.23
N ALA A 676 -20.33 0.86 14.31
CA ALA A 676 -19.55 0.03 15.22
C ALA A 676 -19.22 -1.33 14.60
N PHE A 677 -17.92 -1.65 14.53
CA PHE A 677 -17.39 -2.88 13.97
C PHE A 677 -16.66 -3.68 15.04
N ALA A 678 -17.02 -4.95 15.18
CA ALA A 678 -16.37 -5.91 16.08
C ALA A 678 -15.62 -7.01 15.30
N GLY A 679 -15.01 -7.97 15.99
CA GLY A 679 -13.83 -8.71 15.49
C GLY A 679 -14.00 -10.23 15.51
N ASP A 680 -13.06 -10.91 16.16
CA ASP A 680 -13.02 -12.39 16.31
C ASP A 680 -13.68 -12.86 17.62
N GLY A 681 -14.38 -11.99 18.35
CA GLY A 681 -14.89 -12.22 19.70
C GLY A 681 -16.35 -12.68 19.77
N ASP A 682 -16.77 -13.24 20.91
CA ASP A 682 -18.21 -13.31 21.25
C ASP A 682 -18.68 -11.90 21.66
N ASP A 683 -19.01 -11.05 20.67
CA ASP A 683 -19.03 -9.60 20.84
C ASP A 683 -20.42 -9.03 21.23
N SER A 684 -20.46 -7.92 21.97
CA SER A 684 -21.71 -7.34 22.50
C SER A 684 -21.82 -5.84 22.21
N ILE A 685 -22.49 -5.46 21.12
CA ILE A 685 -22.68 -4.06 20.71
C ILE A 685 -24.09 -3.57 21.03
N VAL A 686 -24.19 -2.39 21.65
CA VAL A 686 -25.46 -1.71 21.96
C VAL A 686 -25.46 -0.32 21.32
N GLY A 687 -26.43 -0.06 20.43
CA GLY A 687 -26.62 1.22 19.77
C GLY A 687 -27.12 2.35 20.68
N ASN A 688 -27.31 3.54 20.12
CA ASN A 688 -27.87 4.72 20.77
C ASN A 688 -29.22 5.11 20.14
N ASP A 689 -29.66 6.36 20.27
CA ASP A 689 -30.95 6.81 19.74
C ASP A 689 -30.88 7.27 18.25
N ALA A 690 -29.69 7.36 17.66
CA ALA A 690 -29.45 7.66 16.24
C ALA A 690 -29.54 6.38 15.37
N PRO A 691 -29.59 6.47 14.02
CA PRO A 691 -29.60 5.31 13.14
C PRO A 691 -28.21 4.66 13.12
N ASN A 692 -28.02 3.52 13.78
CA ASN A 692 -26.68 2.90 13.87
C ASN A 692 -26.47 1.75 12.88
N THR A 693 -25.25 1.58 12.35
CA THR A 693 -24.84 0.30 11.74
C THR A 693 -23.93 -0.47 12.70
N LEU A 694 -24.42 -1.60 13.21
CA LEU A 694 -23.68 -2.48 14.12
C LEU A 694 -23.27 -3.75 13.35
N TYR A 695 -21.96 -4.00 13.25
CA TYR A 695 -21.37 -5.16 12.60
C TYR A 695 -20.70 -6.06 13.66
N GLY A 696 -21.19 -7.30 13.78
CA GLY A 696 -20.71 -8.24 14.81
C GLY A 696 -19.35 -8.86 14.54
N GLY A 697 -18.98 -9.05 13.26
CA GLY A 697 -17.77 -9.79 12.90
C GLY A 697 -17.99 -11.30 12.93
N ARG A 698 -17.16 -12.01 13.69
CA ARG A 698 -17.03 -13.48 13.68
C ARG A 698 -17.07 -14.06 15.11
N GLY A 699 -18.27 -14.23 15.65
CA GLY A 699 -18.48 -14.89 16.94
C GLY A 699 -19.94 -15.23 17.24
N ASN A 700 -20.31 -15.31 18.53
CA ASN A 700 -21.70 -15.49 18.98
C ASN A 700 -22.30 -14.18 19.46
N ASP A 701 -22.45 -13.24 18.54
CA ASP A 701 -22.57 -11.81 18.86
C ASP A 701 -23.94 -11.43 19.43
N THR A 702 -24.01 -10.29 20.12
CA THR A 702 -25.24 -9.71 20.65
C THR A 702 -25.32 -8.24 20.22
N LEU A 703 -26.08 -7.97 19.16
CA LEU A 703 -26.24 -6.62 18.60
C LEU A 703 -27.61 -6.06 18.98
N VAL A 704 -27.65 -4.90 19.62
CA VAL A 704 -28.87 -4.33 20.21
C VAL A 704 -29.17 -2.95 19.64
N ALA A 705 -30.18 -2.88 18.78
CA ALA A 705 -30.80 -1.66 18.29
C ALA A 705 -31.52 -0.92 19.43
N ILE A 706 -31.50 0.41 19.39
CA ILE A 706 -32.09 1.29 20.41
C ILE A 706 -32.89 2.43 19.77
N GLY A 707 -32.38 3.01 18.67
CA GLY A 707 -32.95 4.12 17.92
C GLY A 707 -33.95 3.70 16.83
N ASN A 708 -33.88 4.38 15.69
CA ASN A 708 -34.68 4.09 14.49
C ASN A 708 -33.77 4.18 13.24
N GLY A 709 -33.89 3.20 12.34
CA GLY A 709 -33.06 3.11 11.13
C GLY A 709 -31.87 2.16 11.29
N ASP A 710 -31.64 1.66 12.51
CA ASP A 710 -30.53 0.80 12.89
C ASP A 710 -30.38 -0.41 11.94
N THR A 711 -29.18 -0.68 11.45
CA THR A 711 -28.83 -1.84 10.63
C THR A 711 -27.93 -2.79 11.43
N LEU A 712 -28.38 -4.01 11.64
CA LEU A 712 -27.65 -5.04 12.39
C LEU A 712 -27.13 -6.10 11.43
N ILE A 713 -25.81 -6.25 11.34
CA ILE A 713 -25.11 -7.16 10.43
C ILE A 713 -24.44 -8.27 11.25
N GLY A 714 -24.89 -9.52 11.08
CA GLY A 714 -24.40 -10.68 11.84
C GLY A 714 -23.67 -11.73 10.98
N ASN A 715 -22.59 -12.26 11.56
CA ASN A 715 -21.75 -13.38 11.14
C ASN A 715 -21.12 -13.35 9.73
N ASP A 716 -19.82 -13.08 9.73
CA ASP A 716 -18.84 -13.44 8.70
C ASP A 716 -18.23 -14.86 9.01
N PRO A 717 -17.38 -15.56 8.23
CA PRO A 717 -17.17 -17.00 8.44
C PRO A 717 -16.23 -17.38 9.60
N GLN A 718 -16.69 -18.30 10.45
CA GLN A 718 -15.82 -19.37 10.90
C GLN A 718 -15.55 -20.39 9.77
N ILE A 719 -14.35 -20.95 9.83
CA ILE A 719 -13.74 -21.83 8.84
C ILE A 719 -14.38 -23.23 8.81
N PRO A 720 -14.50 -23.89 7.64
CA PRO A 720 -14.74 -25.32 7.58
C PRO A 720 -13.51 -26.11 8.02
N VAL A 721 -13.60 -26.80 9.17
CA VAL A 721 -12.54 -27.69 9.66
C VAL A 721 -12.37 -28.83 8.65
N GLU A 722 -11.19 -28.97 8.04
CA GLU A 722 -10.92 -30.12 7.17
C GLU A 722 -10.80 -31.40 8.00
N ASP A 723 -11.47 -32.47 7.59
CA ASP A 723 -11.29 -33.77 8.23
C ASP A 723 -9.95 -34.41 7.83
N SER A 724 -9.57 -35.49 8.52
CA SER A 724 -8.37 -36.28 8.21
C SER A 724 -8.49 -37.08 6.89
N SER A 725 -9.22 -36.56 5.92
CA SER A 725 -9.39 -37.04 4.55
C SER A 725 -9.57 -35.87 3.55
N GLY A 726 -9.32 -34.62 3.97
CA GLY A 726 -9.34 -33.43 3.11
C GLY A 726 -10.74 -32.87 2.80
N ASN A 727 -11.78 -33.27 3.54
CA ASN A 727 -13.13 -32.74 3.33
C ASN A 727 -13.37 -31.52 4.24
N ARG A 728 -13.65 -30.36 3.65
CA ARG A 728 -14.07 -29.13 4.36
C ARG A 728 -15.39 -29.31 5.11
N ILE A 729 -15.36 -29.42 6.44
CA ILE A 729 -16.56 -29.56 7.30
C ILE A 729 -16.90 -28.23 7.99
N TYR A 730 -17.93 -27.54 7.48
CA TYR A 730 -18.48 -26.34 8.11
C TYR A 730 -18.96 -26.59 9.55
N ASN A 731 -18.44 -25.83 10.50
CA ASN A 731 -18.78 -25.92 11.91
C ASN A 731 -19.93 -24.95 12.25
N TYR A 732 -21.17 -25.30 11.91
CA TYR A 732 -22.39 -24.48 12.09
C TYR A 732 -22.73 -24.17 13.58
N ARG A 733 -21.90 -23.41 14.29
CA ARG A 733 -22.01 -23.20 15.74
C ARG A 733 -22.23 -21.77 16.18
N ASP A 734 -21.89 -20.80 15.36
CA ASP A 734 -22.05 -19.39 15.67
C ASP A 734 -23.51 -18.96 15.51
N ARG A 735 -23.96 -18.09 16.41
CA ARG A 735 -25.39 -17.76 16.59
C ARG A 735 -25.57 -16.38 17.19
N ASP A 736 -25.62 -15.38 16.33
CA ASP A 736 -25.90 -14.00 16.70
C ASP A 736 -27.25 -13.87 17.42
N TYR A 737 -27.37 -12.81 18.22
CA TYR A 737 -28.57 -12.43 18.93
C TYR A 737 -28.89 -10.97 18.56
N LEU A 738 -29.55 -10.80 17.42
CA LEU A 738 -29.86 -9.49 16.85
C LEU A 738 -31.18 -8.97 17.44
N VAL A 739 -31.13 -7.88 18.20
CA VAL A 739 -32.25 -7.35 18.99
C VAL A 739 -32.72 -6.02 18.40
N GLY A 740 -33.85 -6.05 17.69
CA GLY A 740 -34.49 -4.89 17.07
C GLY A 740 -35.24 -3.98 18.05
N SER A 741 -35.27 -2.70 17.74
CA SER A 741 -35.91 -1.64 18.52
C SER A 741 -37.39 -1.46 18.17
N LEU A 742 -38.00 -0.39 18.71
CA LEU A 742 -39.37 0.08 18.39
C LEU A 742 -39.44 0.86 17.05
N GLY A 743 -38.50 0.65 16.14
CA GLY A 743 -38.35 1.43 14.90
C GLY A 743 -38.48 0.60 13.61
N ASN A 744 -37.79 1.08 12.58
CA ASN A 744 -37.43 0.28 11.42
C ASN A 744 -35.95 -0.15 11.58
N THR A 745 -35.71 -1.28 12.25
CA THR A 745 -34.40 -1.95 12.26
C THR A 745 -34.28 -2.82 11.00
N THR A 746 -33.16 -2.71 10.29
CA THR A 746 -32.75 -3.60 9.20
C THR A 746 -31.88 -4.72 9.77
N PHE A 747 -32.10 -5.95 9.33
CA PHE A 747 -31.27 -7.11 9.67
C PHE A 747 -30.59 -7.64 8.40
N ILE A 748 -29.28 -7.86 8.48
CA ILE A 748 -28.45 -8.47 7.42
C ILE A 748 -27.74 -9.68 8.02
N LEU A 749 -27.77 -10.81 7.31
CA LEU A 749 -27.19 -12.09 7.72
C LEU A 749 -26.68 -12.84 6.49
N ASP A 750 -25.56 -13.56 6.58
CA ASP A 750 -25.13 -14.47 5.52
C ASP A 750 -26.14 -15.63 5.33
N PRO A 751 -26.76 -15.78 4.15
CA PRO A 751 -27.75 -16.83 3.89
C PRO A 751 -27.16 -18.25 3.85
N LYS A 752 -25.83 -18.42 3.75
CA LYS A 752 -25.13 -19.72 3.82
C LYS A 752 -24.82 -20.16 5.25
N LYS A 753 -24.71 -19.22 6.21
CA LYS A 753 -24.09 -19.47 7.53
C LYS A 753 -25.02 -19.29 8.74
N SER A 754 -26.11 -18.51 8.62
CA SER A 754 -27.04 -18.11 9.70
C SER A 754 -27.90 -19.23 10.33
N ALA A 755 -27.38 -20.46 10.41
CA ALA A 755 -28.05 -21.69 10.84
C ALA A 755 -28.26 -21.82 12.37
N GLY A 756 -28.64 -20.74 13.04
CA GLY A 756 -28.99 -20.75 14.47
C GLY A 756 -29.07 -19.38 15.17
N SER A 757 -28.67 -18.31 14.47
CA SER A 757 -28.82 -16.92 14.91
C SER A 757 -30.30 -16.58 15.20
N LYS A 758 -30.53 -15.64 16.12
CA LYS A 758 -31.86 -15.28 16.63
C LYS A 758 -32.12 -13.80 16.47
N ILE A 759 -33.12 -13.48 15.65
CA ILE A 759 -33.70 -12.14 15.58
C ILE A 759 -34.80 -12.02 16.66
N ILE A 760 -34.71 -11.00 17.50
CA ILE A 760 -35.69 -10.66 18.55
C ILE A 760 -36.18 -9.23 18.30
N ASN A 761 -37.49 -9.02 18.22
CA ASN A 761 -38.09 -7.69 18.14
C ASN A 761 -38.62 -7.28 19.53
N VAL A 762 -38.23 -6.11 20.05
CA VAL A 762 -38.54 -5.69 21.43
C VAL A 762 -39.41 -4.43 21.48
N ASP A 763 -40.73 -4.63 21.61
CA ASP A 763 -41.63 -3.60 22.11
C ASP A 763 -41.20 -3.18 23.54
N ARG A 764 -40.52 -2.03 23.69
CA ARG A 764 -40.07 -1.53 25.01
C ARG A 764 -41.25 -1.16 25.92
N GLY A 765 -41.69 -2.12 26.74
CA GLY A 765 -42.25 -1.81 28.07
C GLY A 765 -43.66 -2.28 28.41
N THR A 766 -43.99 -3.57 28.23
CA THR A 766 -44.85 -4.28 29.21
C THR A 766 -44.77 -5.79 29.07
N THR A 767 -45.27 -6.52 30.08
CA THR A 767 -45.60 -7.95 29.97
C THR A 767 -46.49 -8.18 28.75
N VAL A 768 -46.21 -9.21 27.95
CA VAL A 768 -46.90 -9.59 26.69
C VAL A 768 -48.41 -9.29 26.71
N ASN A 769 -48.84 -8.21 26.04
CA ASN A 769 -50.25 -7.77 26.07
C ASN A 769 -50.78 -7.10 24.77
N SER A 770 -50.29 -7.54 23.61
CA SER A 770 -51.07 -7.68 22.37
C SER A 770 -51.83 -6.46 21.77
N SER A 771 -51.54 -5.21 22.15
CA SER A 771 -52.45 -4.08 21.79
C SER A 771 -51.87 -2.65 21.77
N VAL A 772 -50.58 -2.49 21.43
CA VAL A 772 -49.99 -1.15 21.13
C VAL A 772 -49.25 -1.23 19.79
N ASN A 773 -49.30 -0.17 18.98
CA ASN A 773 -48.66 -0.13 17.66
C ASN A 773 -47.15 0.14 17.77
N SER A 774 -46.36 -0.55 16.95
CA SER A 774 -44.94 -0.31 16.67
C SER A 774 -44.69 -0.41 15.16
N ASN A 775 -43.57 0.14 14.68
CA ASN A 775 -43.24 0.26 13.25
C ASN A 775 -42.52 -1.00 12.71
N ALA A 776 -42.06 -0.97 11.45
CA ALA A 776 -41.78 -2.18 10.68
C ALA A 776 -40.28 -2.47 10.52
N ASN A 777 -39.84 -3.51 11.23
CA ASN A 777 -38.51 -4.12 11.06
C ASN A 777 -38.41 -4.91 9.74
N ASN A 778 -37.26 -4.80 9.08
CA ASN A 778 -36.99 -5.33 7.75
C ASN A 778 -35.82 -6.34 7.79
N LEU A 779 -35.95 -7.44 7.04
CA LEU A 779 -34.89 -8.46 6.87
C LEU A 779 -34.44 -8.44 5.41
N ILE A 780 -33.13 -8.35 5.18
CA ILE A 780 -32.51 -8.42 3.86
C ILE A 780 -31.59 -9.64 3.84
N LEU A 781 -31.78 -10.48 2.83
CA LEU A 781 -30.86 -11.54 2.42
C LEU A 781 -30.36 -11.15 1.02
N PRO A 782 -29.08 -11.22 0.65
CA PRO A 782 -28.64 -10.86 -0.71
C PRO A 782 -29.03 -11.89 -1.81
N GLY A 783 -29.18 -11.45 -3.08
CA GLY A 783 -29.13 -12.32 -4.30
C GLY A 783 -30.41 -12.57 -5.13
N ILE A 784 -31.59 -12.18 -4.67
CA ILE A 784 -32.92 -12.78 -4.95
C ILE A 784 -33.94 -11.75 -5.56
N THR A 785 -34.47 -11.88 -6.80
CA THR A 785 -35.31 -10.81 -7.47
C THR A 785 -36.78 -11.10 -7.81
N LEU A 786 -37.69 -10.38 -7.14
CA LEU A 786 -39.16 -10.54 -7.19
C LEU A 786 -39.77 -10.36 -8.60
N THR A 787 -40.44 -11.39 -9.14
CA THR A 787 -41.24 -11.29 -10.38
C THR A 787 -42.66 -11.87 -10.27
N ASN A 788 -43.46 -11.79 -11.35
CA ASN A 788 -44.88 -12.16 -11.38
C ASN A 788 -45.18 -13.57 -11.91
N SER A 789 -44.23 -14.26 -12.53
CA SER A 789 -44.43 -15.61 -13.07
C SER A 789 -43.09 -16.30 -13.27
N LEU A 790 -43.00 -17.55 -12.85
CA LEU A 790 -41.77 -18.33 -12.93
C LEU A 790 -41.84 -19.25 -14.17
N ALA A 791 -40.72 -19.39 -14.89
CA ALA A 791 -40.48 -20.48 -15.84
C ALA A 791 -40.12 -21.78 -15.07
N ALA A 792 -39.27 -22.68 -15.61
CA ALA A 792 -39.02 -24.00 -15.01
C ALA A 792 -37.55 -24.46 -14.89
N GLY A 793 -37.02 -24.63 -13.66
CA GLY A 793 -35.74 -25.32 -13.35
C GLY A 793 -34.94 -24.97 -12.07
N GLN A 794 -35.27 -23.92 -11.31
CA GLN A 794 -34.47 -23.26 -10.24
C GLN A 794 -35.40 -22.73 -9.12
N ASN A 795 -35.13 -22.91 -7.81
CA ASN A 795 -36.08 -22.50 -6.74
C ASN A 795 -36.31 -20.95 -6.64
N GLY A 796 -37.37 -20.47 -5.97
CA GLY A 796 -37.80 -19.07 -6.15
C GLY A 796 -38.74 -18.37 -5.14
N ILE A 797 -39.22 -17.15 -5.48
CA ILE A 797 -40.25 -16.36 -4.75
C ILE A 797 -41.07 -15.41 -5.66
N ALA A 798 -42.22 -15.84 -6.17
CA ALA A 798 -43.09 -15.00 -7.00
C ALA A 798 -44.12 -14.15 -6.22
N ARG A 799 -44.50 -13.01 -6.81
CA ARG A 799 -45.62 -12.19 -6.32
C ARG A 799 -46.96 -12.80 -6.71
N GLN A 800 -47.64 -13.50 -5.80
CA GLN A 800 -49.05 -13.85 -5.93
C GLN A 800 -49.98 -12.68 -5.47
N GLY A 801 -49.82 -11.53 -6.12
CA GLY A 801 -50.80 -10.42 -6.11
C GLY A 801 -50.74 -9.51 -4.89
N ARG A 802 -51.51 -9.84 -3.86
CA ARG A 802 -51.34 -9.27 -2.51
C ARG A 802 -50.52 -10.16 -1.60
N ASP A 803 -50.12 -11.33 -2.06
CA ASP A 803 -49.52 -12.39 -1.25
C ASP A 803 -48.12 -12.69 -1.84
N LEU A 804 -47.15 -13.03 -0.99
CA LEU A 804 -45.80 -13.43 -1.42
C LEU A 804 -45.75 -14.96 -1.45
N ALA A 805 -45.35 -15.58 -2.55
CA ALA A 805 -45.34 -17.04 -2.68
C ALA A 805 -43.93 -17.56 -2.97
N ILE A 806 -43.41 -18.34 -2.04
CA ILE A 806 -42.09 -18.98 -2.09
C ILE A 806 -42.24 -20.33 -2.79
N ASP A 807 -41.33 -20.55 -3.72
CA ASP A 807 -41.27 -21.61 -4.71
C ASP A 807 -40.13 -22.57 -4.30
N LEU A 808 -40.47 -23.83 -3.99
CA LEU A 808 -39.64 -24.68 -3.13
C LEU A 808 -39.12 -26.00 -3.75
N ASN A 809 -39.69 -26.51 -4.86
CA ASN A 809 -39.72 -27.97 -5.01
C ASN A 809 -39.97 -28.69 -6.38
N ALA A 810 -40.31 -28.06 -7.53
CA ALA A 810 -39.95 -28.66 -8.83
C ALA A 810 -40.92 -28.67 -10.07
N ASP A 811 -42.16 -28.14 -10.08
CA ASP A 811 -43.06 -28.21 -11.29
C ASP A 811 -43.62 -26.92 -12.00
N GLY A 812 -43.70 -25.74 -11.37
CA GLY A 812 -43.91 -24.45 -12.10
C GLY A 812 -45.19 -23.66 -11.83
N ALA A 813 -46.12 -24.22 -11.06
CA ALA A 813 -47.47 -23.70 -10.96
C ALA A 813 -47.86 -23.40 -9.50
N ILE A 814 -47.45 -22.22 -8.97
CA ILE A 814 -47.68 -21.77 -7.58
C ILE A 814 -49.07 -22.18 -7.07
N THR A 815 -49.06 -23.27 -6.33
CA THR A 815 -50.18 -23.93 -5.70
C THR A 815 -49.60 -24.60 -4.45
N GLY A 816 -49.88 -24.09 -3.24
CA GLY A 816 -49.24 -24.47 -1.97
C GLY A 816 -49.28 -25.93 -1.48
N ARG A 817 -49.50 -26.16 -0.18
CA ARG A 817 -49.23 -27.44 0.54
C ARG A 817 -47.78 -27.88 0.56
N ASP A 818 -47.12 -27.93 -0.58
CA ASP A 818 -45.68 -28.17 -0.69
C ASP A 818 -44.92 -26.89 -1.13
N ASP A 819 -45.60 -25.87 -1.70
CA ASP A 819 -45.16 -24.46 -1.67
C ASP A 819 -45.58 -23.70 -0.39
N ALA A 820 -44.87 -22.60 -0.09
CA ALA A 820 -45.20 -21.68 1.01
C ALA A 820 -45.77 -20.35 0.50
N ILE A 821 -46.90 -19.90 1.07
CA ILE A 821 -47.59 -18.66 0.68
C ILE A 821 -47.83 -17.77 1.90
N VAL A 822 -47.28 -16.55 1.86
CA VAL A 822 -47.45 -15.51 2.87
C VAL A 822 -48.65 -14.65 2.48
N GLU A 823 -49.84 -15.06 2.92
CA GLU A 823 -51.10 -14.37 2.62
C GLU A 823 -51.09 -12.91 3.08
N ASN A 824 -51.59 -11.98 2.25
CA ASN A 824 -51.76 -10.54 2.52
C ASN A 824 -50.48 -9.80 2.94
N PHE A 825 -49.44 -9.92 2.13
CA PHE A 825 -48.19 -9.15 2.17
C PHE A 825 -48.38 -7.68 1.71
N PHE A 826 -49.27 -7.41 0.73
CA PHE A 826 -49.50 -6.08 0.13
C PHE A 826 -50.98 -5.62 0.26
N SER A 827 -51.50 -5.39 1.47
CA SER A 827 -52.94 -5.05 1.70
C SER A 827 -53.15 -3.69 2.43
N PRO A 828 -53.95 -2.73 1.89
CA PRO A 828 -54.07 -1.36 2.43
C PRO A 828 -54.87 -1.17 3.74
N GLY A 829 -54.94 -2.18 4.61
CA GLY A 829 -55.76 -2.14 5.82
C GLY A 829 -55.73 -3.47 6.59
N ALA A 830 -55.08 -3.58 7.74
CA ALA A 830 -54.23 -2.57 8.40
C ALA A 830 -53.02 -3.23 9.09
N GLY A 831 -51.91 -2.48 9.20
CA GLY A 831 -50.79 -2.81 10.09
C GLY A 831 -49.88 -3.96 9.66
N ARG A 832 -49.36 -3.94 8.41
CA ARG A 832 -48.27 -4.83 7.97
C ARG A 832 -47.23 -4.08 7.14
N PHE A 833 -45.97 -4.36 7.47
CA PHE A 833 -44.68 -4.20 6.77
C PHE A 833 -44.55 -3.23 5.57
N GLN A 834 -43.48 -2.45 5.59
CA GLN A 834 -42.86 -1.86 4.40
C GLN A 834 -41.38 -2.27 4.32
N ASN A 835 -41.12 -3.45 3.75
CA ASN A 835 -39.81 -3.87 3.29
C ASN A 835 -39.80 -3.92 1.75
N VAL A 836 -39.03 -3.06 1.10
CA VAL A 836 -38.61 -3.20 -0.31
C VAL A 836 -37.29 -2.44 -0.50
N GLY A 837 -36.17 -3.14 -0.60
CA GLY A 837 -34.84 -2.54 -0.78
C GLY A 837 -33.76 -3.24 0.04
N ASN A 838 -32.73 -3.87 -0.53
CA ASN A 838 -32.55 -4.16 -1.95
C ASN A 838 -32.10 -5.61 -2.20
N LEU A 839 -32.41 -6.12 -3.40
CA LEU A 839 -32.40 -7.55 -3.68
C LEU A 839 -32.22 -7.82 -5.19
N SER A 840 -31.13 -8.48 -5.58
CA SER A 840 -30.57 -8.42 -6.95
C SER A 840 -31.08 -9.49 -7.94
N GLY A 841 -30.76 -9.29 -9.23
CA GLY A 841 -31.63 -9.55 -10.39
C GLY A 841 -32.08 -10.98 -10.75
N SER A 842 -31.63 -12.05 -10.07
CA SER A 842 -31.68 -13.40 -10.66
C SER A 842 -32.32 -14.53 -9.84
N GLN A 843 -32.07 -14.67 -8.53
CA GLN A 843 -32.32 -15.94 -7.81
C GLN A 843 -33.74 -16.14 -7.26
N ILE A 844 -34.79 -15.77 -8.02
CA ILE A 844 -36.20 -15.93 -7.58
C ILE A 844 -37.07 -16.79 -8.48
N LEU A 845 -36.62 -17.26 -9.64
CA LEU A 845 -37.52 -17.97 -10.54
C LEU A 845 -37.17 -19.44 -10.68
N THR A 846 -38.23 -20.27 -10.54
CA THR A 846 -38.59 -21.42 -11.40
C THR A 846 -38.75 -22.84 -10.79
N ASN A 847 -39.76 -23.13 -9.95
CA ASN A 847 -40.80 -24.16 -10.16
C ASN A 847 -41.46 -24.72 -8.84
N PRO A 848 -42.81 -24.61 -8.60
CA PRO A 848 -43.41 -25.26 -7.39
C PRO A 848 -44.89 -25.81 -7.46
N PRO A 849 -45.18 -27.03 -6.95
CA PRO A 849 -46.55 -27.58 -6.65
C PRO A 849 -46.75 -28.14 -5.21
N ALA A 850 -47.93 -28.60 -4.70
CA ALA A 850 -49.32 -28.54 -5.21
C ALA A 850 -50.48 -28.38 -4.16
N ASN A 851 -51.10 -27.19 -4.23
CA ASN A 851 -52.42 -26.67 -3.82
C ASN A 851 -52.75 -26.22 -2.36
N SER A 852 -52.70 -24.89 -2.16
CA SER A 852 -53.75 -24.10 -1.44
C SER A 852 -53.97 -22.62 -1.93
N GLY A 853 -52.94 -21.85 -2.29
CA GLY A 853 -52.93 -20.76 -3.33
C GLY A 853 -53.58 -19.35 -3.12
N LYS A 854 -53.03 -18.27 -3.77
CA LYS A 854 -53.71 -17.15 -4.52
C LYS A 854 -52.86 -15.88 -4.91
N ASN A 855 -52.70 -15.55 -6.22
CA ASN A 855 -53.33 -14.35 -6.83
C ASN A 855 -52.58 -13.19 -7.62
N VAL A 856 -51.52 -13.40 -8.41
CA VAL A 856 -50.66 -12.44 -9.23
C VAL A 856 -51.24 -11.09 -9.78
N ILE A 857 -50.44 -9.98 -9.85
CA ILE A 857 -50.74 -8.68 -10.57
C ILE A 857 -49.48 -7.96 -11.17
N THR A 858 -49.58 -7.44 -12.42
CA THR A 858 -48.50 -6.79 -13.23
C THR A 858 -48.91 -5.49 -13.97
N VAL A 859 -47.95 -4.58 -14.27
CA VAL A 859 -47.96 -3.40 -15.21
C VAL A 859 -46.48 -3.16 -15.66
N GLY A 860 -46.05 -2.53 -16.77
CA GLY A 860 -46.65 -1.97 -18.01
C GLY A 860 -45.80 -0.80 -18.59
N THR A 861 -45.64 -0.64 -19.93
CA THR A 861 -44.60 0.22 -20.58
C THR A 861 -45.08 1.26 -21.62
N PRO A 862 -44.29 2.32 -21.91
CA PRO A 862 -44.36 3.17 -23.12
C PRO A 862 -43.20 2.93 -24.12
N ALA A 863 -43.24 3.59 -25.30
CA ALA A 863 -42.29 3.48 -26.43
C ALA A 863 -41.43 4.78 -26.59
N GLY A 864 -40.36 4.85 -27.38
CA GLY A 864 -39.66 3.84 -28.21
C GLY A 864 -39.18 4.39 -29.58
N ALA A 865 -37.88 4.25 -29.87
CA ALA A 865 -37.18 4.62 -31.11
C ALA A 865 -35.93 3.71 -31.26
N GLY A 866 -35.25 3.57 -32.41
CA GLY A 866 -35.53 4.09 -33.76
C GLY A 866 -34.30 3.92 -34.67
N THR A 867 -34.12 2.76 -35.30
CA THR A 867 -32.86 2.37 -35.98
C THR A 867 -32.51 3.22 -37.20
N GLY A 868 -31.33 3.83 -37.21
CA GLY A 868 -30.70 4.46 -38.38
C GLY A 868 -29.20 4.64 -38.13
N ALA A 869 -28.36 4.34 -39.13
CA ALA A 869 -26.90 4.43 -39.03
C ALA A 869 -26.37 5.84 -39.36
N PRO A 870 -25.20 6.25 -38.84
CA PRO A 870 -24.57 7.55 -39.17
C PRO A 870 -24.08 7.61 -40.63
N PRO A 871 -24.02 8.82 -41.24
CA PRO A 871 -23.27 9.08 -42.46
C PRO A 871 -21.80 9.41 -42.15
N PRO A 872 -20.87 9.26 -43.11
CA PRO A 872 -19.49 9.74 -42.97
C PRO A 872 -19.43 11.28 -42.96
N LEU A 873 -18.49 11.84 -42.20
CA LEU A 873 -18.23 13.28 -42.12
C LEU A 873 -16.95 13.64 -42.90
N ASP A 874 -17.11 14.26 -44.07
CA ASP A 874 -16.01 14.97 -44.74
C ASP A 874 -15.71 16.27 -43.98
N ALA A 875 -14.46 16.48 -43.55
CA ALA A 875 -14.04 17.69 -42.84
C ALA A 875 -14.08 18.96 -43.72
N PRO A 876 -14.67 20.08 -43.27
CA PRO A 876 -14.67 21.34 -44.00
C PRO A 876 -13.43 22.21 -43.65
N PRO A 877 -12.58 22.60 -44.62
CA PRO A 877 -11.39 23.41 -44.33
C PRO A 877 -11.73 24.91 -44.19
N LEU A 878 -11.22 25.56 -43.14
CA LEU A 878 -11.26 27.01 -42.99
C LEU A 878 -9.88 27.60 -42.68
N GLN A 879 -9.52 28.63 -43.44
CA GLN A 879 -8.26 29.36 -43.32
C GLN A 879 -8.41 30.47 -42.27
N GLY A 880 -7.44 30.61 -41.37
CA GLY A 880 -7.53 31.52 -40.22
C GLY A 880 -7.41 33.02 -40.53
N THR A 881 -7.32 33.82 -39.48
CA THR A 881 -6.72 35.18 -39.55
C THR A 881 -6.23 35.63 -38.17
N THR A 882 -4.93 35.89 -38.05
CA THR A 882 -4.26 36.25 -36.80
C THR A 882 -4.53 37.70 -36.37
N PRO A 883 -4.78 37.96 -35.08
CA PRO A 883 -4.61 39.27 -34.46
C PRO A 883 -3.27 39.34 -33.70
N THR A 884 -2.23 39.93 -34.30
CA THR A 884 -0.89 39.96 -33.69
C THR A 884 -0.82 40.94 -32.51
N LEU A 885 -0.46 40.44 -31.32
CA LEU A 885 -0.02 41.25 -30.18
C LEU A 885 1.38 40.79 -29.76
N THR A 886 2.38 41.67 -29.84
CA THR A 886 3.76 41.35 -29.48
C THR A 886 4.03 41.63 -28.00
N PRO A 887 4.46 40.64 -27.19
CA PRO A 887 5.00 40.89 -25.86
C PRO A 887 6.27 41.77 -25.92
N THR A 888 6.62 42.39 -24.79
CA THR A 888 7.91 43.06 -24.60
C THR A 888 8.64 42.33 -23.46
N PRO A 889 9.86 41.80 -23.67
CA PRO A 889 10.48 40.91 -22.70
C PRO A 889 11.02 41.65 -21.48
N THR A 890 10.60 41.21 -20.29
CA THR A 890 11.24 41.47 -19.00
C THR A 890 11.23 40.16 -18.21
N GLY A 891 12.25 39.33 -18.39
CA GLY A 891 12.28 37.98 -17.84
C GLY A 891 12.65 37.91 -16.36
N THR A 892 11.97 37.00 -15.67
CA THR A 892 12.32 36.34 -14.40
C THR A 892 11.56 35.02 -14.40
N ASN A 893 12.25 33.87 -14.31
CA ASN A 893 11.59 32.57 -14.15
C ASN A 893 10.73 32.60 -12.88
N ALA A 894 9.42 32.48 -13.06
CA ALA A 894 8.44 32.47 -11.99
C ALA A 894 7.18 31.81 -12.56
N ILE A 895 6.87 30.62 -12.05
CA ILE A 895 5.72 29.81 -12.49
C ILE A 895 4.43 30.61 -12.30
N THR A 896 3.60 30.71 -13.34
CA THR A 896 2.31 31.43 -13.25
C THR A 896 1.16 30.43 -13.13
N THR A 897 0.56 30.36 -11.94
CA THR A 897 -0.73 29.68 -11.79
C THR A 897 -1.83 30.52 -12.43
N LEU A 898 -2.50 29.97 -13.43
CA LEU A 898 -3.70 30.56 -14.05
C LEU A 898 -4.98 29.95 -13.46
N THR A 899 -6.13 30.56 -13.73
CA THR A 899 -7.45 30.09 -13.25
C THR A 899 -8.54 30.41 -14.28
N PRO A 900 -9.66 29.66 -14.34
CA PRO A 900 -10.52 29.61 -15.52
C PRO A 900 -11.08 30.94 -16.03
N ALA A 901 -11.05 31.09 -17.35
CA ALA A 901 -11.71 32.18 -18.06
C ALA A 901 -13.20 31.87 -18.28
N LEU A 902 -14.06 32.89 -18.16
CA LEU A 902 -15.53 32.78 -18.26
C LEU A 902 -16.07 32.49 -19.69
N LEU A 903 -15.32 31.75 -20.52
CA LEU A 903 -15.60 31.48 -21.93
C LEU A 903 -15.09 30.11 -22.45
N GLY A 904 -14.51 29.23 -21.62
CA GLY A 904 -13.96 27.93 -22.07
C GLY A 904 -12.76 28.09 -23.01
N ILE A 905 -11.89 29.07 -22.74
CA ILE A 905 -10.67 29.35 -23.51
C ILE A 905 -9.61 29.93 -22.57
N THR A 906 -8.58 29.15 -22.29
CA THR A 906 -7.42 29.51 -21.47
C THR A 906 -6.15 29.53 -22.32
N ILE A 907 -5.26 30.48 -22.07
CA ILE A 907 -3.99 30.63 -22.81
C ILE A 907 -2.88 30.92 -21.80
N GLY A 908 -1.82 30.12 -21.84
CA GLY A 908 -0.64 30.21 -20.98
C GLY A 908 0.31 31.35 -21.35
N THR A 909 1.59 31.20 -21.02
CA THR A 909 2.64 32.18 -21.31
C THR A 909 3.80 31.57 -22.09
N ALA A 910 5.00 32.16 -22.02
CA ALA A 910 6.18 31.64 -22.72
C ALA A 910 7.27 31.29 -21.69
N SER A 911 6.83 30.61 -20.64
CA SER A 911 7.57 30.18 -19.45
C SER A 911 6.70 29.19 -18.67
N ASP A 912 7.35 28.19 -18.08
CA ASP A 912 6.82 27.12 -17.22
C ASP A 912 5.62 27.59 -16.36
N ASP A 913 4.40 27.20 -16.71
CA ASP A 913 3.13 27.61 -16.09
C ASP A 913 2.36 26.39 -15.50
N ILE A 914 1.36 26.67 -14.64
CA ILE A 914 0.41 25.66 -14.13
C ILE A 914 -1.01 26.12 -14.43
N ILE A 915 -1.78 25.28 -15.12
CA ILE A 915 -3.08 25.62 -15.70
C ILE A 915 -4.14 24.61 -15.24
N GLU A 916 -5.08 25.10 -14.44
CA GLU A 916 -6.26 24.38 -13.93
C GLU A 916 -7.47 24.74 -14.81
N GLY A 917 -8.08 23.74 -15.45
CA GLY A 917 -9.27 23.82 -16.30
C GLY A 917 -10.58 23.95 -15.51
N SER A 918 -11.68 23.42 -16.03
CA SER A 918 -12.97 23.52 -15.37
C SER A 918 -13.95 22.41 -15.75
N LEU A 919 -14.96 22.19 -14.89
CA LEU A 919 -16.00 21.17 -15.05
C LEU A 919 -17.04 21.47 -16.19
N GLU A 920 -16.59 22.14 -17.27
CA GLU A 920 -17.30 22.40 -18.52
C GLU A 920 -16.28 22.56 -19.67
N ASN A 921 -16.33 21.69 -20.69
CA ASN A 921 -15.63 21.75 -22.01
C ASN A 921 -14.73 22.99 -22.23
N ASP A 922 -13.43 22.85 -21.95
CA ASP A 922 -12.44 23.93 -22.04
C ASP A 922 -11.57 23.86 -23.31
N SER A 923 -10.73 24.88 -23.51
CA SER A 923 -9.82 24.95 -24.65
C SER A 923 -8.53 25.65 -24.25
N ILE A 924 -7.44 24.90 -24.16
CA ILE A 924 -6.20 25.31 -23.50
C ILE A 924 -5.04 25.32 -24.50
N ASP A 925 -4.30 26.43 -24.54
CA ASP A 925 -3.10 26.64 -25.36
C ASP A 925 -1.98 27.14 -24.43
N ALA A 926 -1.12 26.24 -23.95
CA ALA A 926 -0.09 26.55 -22.94
C ALA A 926 1.02 27.46 -23.50
N LEU A 927 1.32 27.29 -24.80
CA LEU A 927 2.19 28.03 -25.72
C LEU A 927 3.69 27.66 -25.73
N ALA A 928 4.40 27.68 -24.60
CA ALA A 928 5.82 27.28 -24.53
C ALA A 928 6.41 27.38 -23.11
N GLY A 929 6.73 26.24 -22.49
CA GLY A 929 7.37 26.19 -21.18
C GLY A 929 7.88 24.81 -20.85
N SER A 930 7.67 24.41 -19.60
CA SER A 930 7.46 23.02 -19.20
C SER A 930 6.22 23.10 -18.35
N ASP A 931 5.08 22.97 -19.01
CA ASP A 931 3.79 23.42 -18.51
C ASP A 931 3.01 22.23 -17.91
N GLU A 932 2.29 22.46 -16.81
CA GLU A 932 1.49 21.45 -16.09
C GLU A 932 0.00 21.81 -16.26
N VAL A 933 -0.76 21.01 -17.01
CA VAL A 933 -2.11 21.34 -17.46
C VAL A 933 -3.11 20.25 -17.08
N PHE A 934 -4.25 20.64 -16.50
CA PHE A 934 -5.34 19.74 -16.11
C PHE A 934 -6.67 20.22 -16.74
N GLY A 935 -7.41 19.34 -17.43
CA GLY A 935 -8.74 19.64 -17.98
C GLY A 935 -9.85 19.67 -16.91
N GLU A 936 -9.92 18.61 -16.10
CA GLU A 936 -11.03 18.24 -15.19
C GLU A 936 -12.24 17.62 -15.94
N ASP A 937 -13.50 17.77 -15.48
CA ASP A 937 -14.68 17.16 -16.16
C ASP A 937 -15.10 17.92 -17.45
N GLY A 938 -14.88 17.38 -18.66
CA GLY A 938 -15.40 17.99 -19.91
C GLY A 938 -14.89 17.34 -21.20
N ASP A 939 -15.56 17.51 -22.35
CA ASP A 939 -14.93 17.16 -23.65
C ASP A 939 -14.00 18.32 -24.10
N ASP A 940 -12.71 18.19 -23.85
CA ASP A 940 -11.69 19.23 -23.80
C ASP A 940 -10.71 19.23 -24.99
N SER A 941 -9.92 20.29 -25.11
CA SER A 941 -8.88 20.40 -26.15
C SER A 941 -7.67 21.17 -25.64
N ILE A 942 -6.56 20.45 -25.44
CA ILE A 942 -5.36 20.89 -24.74
C ILE A 942 -4.14 20.82 -25.67
N VAL A 943 -3.31 21.87 -25.69
CA VAL A 943 -2.07 21.94 -26.48
C VAL A 943 -0.92 22.52 -25.66
N GLY A 944 0.17 21.75 -25.47
CA GLY A 944 1.41 22.20 -24.84
C GLY A 944 2.22 23.14 -25.75
N ASN A 945 2.50 22.65 -26.97
CA ASN A 945 3.25 23.22 -28.10
C ASN A 945 4.77 22.94 -28.10
N THR A 946 5.55 23.47 -27.15
CA THR A 946 7.03 23.35 -27.18
C THR A 946 7.63 23.47 -25.77
N GLY A 947 8.27 22.41 -25.32
CA GLY A 947 8.58 22.24 -23.91
C GLY A 947 8.66 20.76 -23.56
N ASN A 948 8.83 20.45 -22.29
CA ASN A 948 8.53 19.13 -21.76
C ASN A 948 7.32 19.31 -20.86
N ASP A 949 6.13 19.05 -21.38
CA ASP A 949 4.84 19.39 -20.79
C ASP A 949 4.15 18.16 -20.15
N TYR A 950 3.28 18.36 -19.15
CA TYR A 950 2.39 17.34 -18.59
C TYR A 950 0.94 17.76 -18.82
N LEU A 951 0.19 16.95 -19.55
CA LEU A 951 -1.20 17.22 -19.94
C LEU A 951 -2.10 16.11 -19.38
N ASP A 952 -2.96 16.46 -18.42
CA ASP A 952 -4.03 15.60 -17.87
C ASP A 952 -5.38 16.01 -18.49
N GLY A 953 -6.04 15.08 -19.18
CA GLY A 953 -7.34 15.29 -19.80
C GLY A 953 -8.50 15.35 -18.80
N GLY A 954 -8.44 14.54 -17.74
CA GLY A 954 -9.58 14.26 -16.87
C GLY A 954 -10.64 13.33 -17.48
N PRO A 955 -11.90 13.36 -17.02
CA PRO A 955 -12.99 12.56 -17.56
C PRO A 955 -13.78 13.29 -18.67
N GLY A 956 -13.63 12.85 -19.93
CA GLY A 956 -14.16 13.57 -21.09
C GLY A 956 -14.31 12.78 -22.39
N SER A 957 -13.83 13.37 -23.49
CA SER A 957 -13.73 12.79 -24.85
C SER A 957 -12.81 13.68 -25.68
N ASP A 958 -11.51 13.58 -25.38
CA ASP A 958 -10.62 14.72 -25.34
C ASP A 958 -9.61 14.75 -26.48
N SER A 959 -8.87 15.86 -26.56
CA SER A 959 -7.87 16.08 -27.60
C SER A 959 -6.63 16.74 -27.01
N LEU A 960 -5.70 15.92 -26.55
CA LEU A 960 -4.41 16.34 -25.98
C LEU A 960 -3.32 16.30 -27.06
N ILE A 961 -2.50 17.35 -27.10
CA ILE A 961 -1.37 17.49 -28.02
C ILE A 961 -0.17 18.04 -27.24
N GLY A 962 0.89 17.25 -27.06
CA GLY A 962 2.16 17.70 -26.44
C GLY A 962 2.84 18.72 -27.35
N GLY A 963 3.72 18.25 -28.23
CA GLY A 963 4.08 18.93 -29.47
C GLY A 963 5.56 18.85 -29.83
N ALA A 964 6.47 19.22 -28.92
CA ALA A 964 7.91 19.30 -29.23
C ALA A 964 8.81 19.47 -27.99
N GLY A 965 9.15 18.33 -27.41
CA GLY A 965 10.10 18.02 -26.35
C GLY A 965 9.68 16.66 -25.77
N ASP A 966 10.21 16.21 -24.63
CA ASP A 966 9.81 14.91 -24.08
C ASP A 966 8.57 15.13 -23.18
N ASP A 967 7.38 14.89 -23.73
CA ASP A 967 6.07 15.26 -23.16
C ASP A 967 5.38 14.06 -22.47
N ILE A 968 4.43 14.34 -21.56
CA ILE A 968 3.60 13.34 -20.88
C ILE A 968 2.11 13.69 -21.09
N LEU A 969 1.33 12.73 -21.62
CA LEU A 969 -0.11 12.81 -21.79
C LEU A 969 -0.80 11.72 -20.94
N ASP A 970 -1.72 12.12 -20.09
CA ASP A 970 -2.45 11.31 -19.11
C ASP A 970 -3.96 11.62 -19.28
N ASP A 971 -4.82 10.61 -19.25
CA ASP A 971 -6.25 10.74 -19.52
C ASP A 971 -7.01 9.62 -18.77
N GLU A 972 -8.25 9.86 -18.34
CA GLU A 972 -8.97 8.93 -17.45
C GLU A 972 -10.08 8.14 -18.15
N PHE A 973 -10.98 8.82 -18.87
CA PHE A 973 -12.21 8.23 -19.38
C PHE A 973 -12.72 8.99 -20.61
N GLY A 974 -12.66 8.39 -21.79
CA GLY A 974 -13.23 8.99 -22.99
C GLY A 974 -12.94 8.18 -24.26
N ASN A 975 -13.33 8.73 -25.41
CA ASN A 975 -12.89 8.22 -26.71
C ASN A 975 -11.95 9.28 -27.32
N ASN A 976 -10.70 9.24 -26.89
CA ASN A 976 -9.76 10.34 -26.85
C ASN A 976 -8.82 10.37 -28.06
N LEU A 977 -8.20 11.52 -28.28
CA LEU A 977 -7.18 11.76 -29.30
C LEU A 977 -5.92 12.31 -28.65
N LEU A 978 -4.93 11.44 -28.49
CA LEU A 978 -3.68 11.75 -27.78
C LEU A 978 -2.53 11.77 -28.78
N LEU A 979 -1.83 12.91 -28.88
CA LEU A 979 -0.71 13.12 -29.79
C LEU A 979 0.51 13.63 -29.01
N GLY A 980 1.61 12.87 -29.00
CA GLY A 980 2.90 13.28 -28.44
C GLY A 980 3.52 14.44 -29.25
N GLY A 981 4.43 14.15 -30.17
CA GLY A 981 4.97 15.12 -31.12
C GLY A 981 6.41 14.87 -31.54
N ASP A 982 7.21 15.93 -31.69
CA ASP A 982 8.66 15.85 -31.94
C ASP A 982 9.40 15.60 -30.58
N GLY A 983 9.26 14.41 -29.98
CA GLY A 983 9.62 14.15 -28.57
C GLY A 983 10.32 12.83 -28.21
N ASN A 984 10.11 12.36 -26.99
CA ASN A 984 10.32 10.98 -26.51
C ASN A 984 9.22 10.72 -25.47
N ASP A 985 8.00 10.54 -25.95
CA ASP A 985 6.81 10.92 -25.19
C ASP A 985 6.20 9.75 -24.42
N GLU A 986 5.52 10.03 -23.31
CA GLU A 986 4.85 9.05 -22.46
C GLU A 986 3.33 9.30 -22.51
N VAL A 987 2.55 8.35 -23.05
CA VAL A 987 1.11 8.57 -23.34
C VAL A 987 0.25 7.42 -22.84
N TYR A 988 -0.79 7.74 -22.06
CA TYR A 988 -1.77 6.82 -21.49
C TYR A 988 -3.18 7.11 -22.02
N GLY A 989 -3.89 6.09 -22.53
CA GLY A 989 -5.23 6.22 -23.13
C GLY A 989 -6.34 6.45 -22.12
N GLY A 990 -6.65 5.43 -21.32
CA GLY A 990 -7.72 5.49 -20.32
C GLY A 990 -8.51 4.19 -20.21
N ASN A 991 -9.83 4.30 -20.09
CA ASN A 991 -10.72 3.15 -19.85
C ASN A 991 -11.83 2.98 -20.93
N ASP A 992 -11.72 3.69 -22.05
CA ASP A 992 -12.62 3.64 -23.21
C ASP A 992 -11.76 3.76 -24.50
N ALA A 993 -12.36 3.68 -25.70
CA ALA A 993 -11.61 3.31 -26.92
C ALA A 993 -10.92 4.47 -27.67
N ASP A 994 -9.58 4.44 -27.75
CA ASP A 994 -8.74 5.61 -28.01
C ASP A 994 -7.93 5.62 -29.32
N SER A 995 -7.39 6.80 -29.63
CA SER A 995 -6.58 7.10 -30.82
C SER A 995 -5.26 7.76 -30.44
N ILE A 996 -4.25 6.95 -30.12
CA ILE A 996 -2.94 7.37 -29.61
C ILE A 996 -1.88 7.44 -30.72
N ALA A 997 -1.08 8.52 -30.76
CA ALA A 997 0.14 8.56 -31.58
C ALA A 997 1.31 9.28 -30.88
N GLY A 998 2.50 8.67 -30.87
CA GLY A 998 3.75 9.33 -30.41
C GLY A 998 4.33 10.30 -31.45
N GLU A 999 4.16 9.99 -32.74
CA GLU A 999 4.70 10.68 -33.92
C GLU A 999 6.23 10.64 -34.11
N GLY A 1000 7.04 11.11 -33.16
CA GLY A 1000 8.35 11.69 -33.49
C GLY A 1000 9.58 11.31 -32.66
N GLY A 1001 9.49 10.31 -31.77
CA GLY A 1001 10.54 10.06 -30.78
C GLY A 1001 11.02 8.63 -30.60
N ASN A 1002 11.21 8.25 -29.34
CA ASN A 1002 11.34 6.86 -28.89
C ASN A 1002 10.29 6.69 -27.79
N ASP A 1003 9.04 6.57 -28.24
CA ASP A 1003 7.88 6.91 -27.42
C ASP A 1003 7.40 5.71 -26.58
N SER A 1004 6.65 5.94 -25.50
CA SER A 1004 6.10 4.93 -24.60
C SER A 1004 4.59 5.11 -24.49
N LEU A 1005 3.85 4.23 -25.18
CA LEU A 1005 2.41 4.39 -25.42
C LEU A 1005 1.61 3.22 -24.82
N PHE A 1006 0.54 3.54 -24.09
CA PHE A 1006 -0.29 2.57 -23.36
C PHE A 1006 -1.78 2.82 -23.65
N GLY A 1007 -2.52 1.78 -24.06
CA GLY A 1007 -3.98 1.86 -24.28
C GLY A 1007 -4.80 1.84 -22.98
N ASP A 1008 -4.39 0.99 -22.04
CA ASP A 1008 -5.06 0.66 -20.78
C ASP A 1008 -6.31 -0.27 -20.93
N GLU A 1009 -7.58 0.20 -20.90
CA GLU A 1009 -8.77 -0.67 -21.12
C GLU A 1009 -9.63 -0.22 -22.33
N ALA A 1010 -9.99 -1.18 -23.22
CA ALA A 1010 -10.91 -1.11 -24.40
C ALA A 1010 -10.22 -1.30 -25.78
N ASP A 1011 -10.95 -1.13 -26.90
CA ASP A 1011 -10.51 -1.53 -28.26
C ASP A 1011 -9.71 -0.40 -28.99
N ASP A 1012 -8.39 -0.35 -28.85
CA ASP A 1012 -7.58 0.84 -29.16
C ASP A 1012 -6.89 0.92 -30.53
N SER A 1013 -6.44 2.12 -30.88
CA SER A 1013 -5.70 2.45 -32.11
C SER A 1013 -4.40 3.22 -31.82
N ILE A 1014 -3.34 2.49 -31.47
CA ILE A 1014 -2.03 3.05 -31.08
C ILE A 1014 -1.04 3.08 -32.26
N ALA A 1015 -0.34 4.20 -32.46
CA ALA A 1015 0.79 4.31 -33.38
C ALA A 1015 2.03 4.87 -32.66
N GLY A 1016 3.20 4.23 -32.77
CA GLY A 1016 4.48 4.79 -32.32
C GLY A 1016 4.85 6.02 -33.15
N GLY A 1017 5.82 5.87 -34.04
CA GLY A 1017 6.02 6.83 -35.12
C GLY A 1017 7.34 6.68 -35.83
N ALA A 1018 8.37 7.34 -35.28
CA ALA A 1018 9.62 7.59 -35.97
C ALA A 1018 10.89 7.35 -35.13
N GLY A 1019 10.88 6.35 -34.25
CA GLY A 1019 12.12 5.83 -33.66
C GLY A 1019 12.01 4.44 -33.04
N SER A 1020 12.36 4.30 -31.77
CA SER A 1020 12.52 3.00 -31.09
C SER A 1020 11.45 2.82 -30.01
N ASP A 1021 10.21 2.78 -30.46
CA ASP A 1021 9.02 3.00 -29.63
C ASP A 1021 8.62 1.74 -28.85
N VAL A 1022 8.06 1.93 -27.65
CA VAL A 1022 7.38 0.92 -26.85
C VAL A 1022 5.88 1.21 -26.93
N ALA A 1023 5.08 0.22 -27.33
CA ALA A 1023 3.62 0.37 -27.36
C ALA A 1023 2.93 -0.90 -26.87
N ASP A 1024 2.04 -0.77 -25.89
CA ASP A 1024 1.25 -1.86 -25.30
C ASP A 1024 -0.25 -1.55 -25.35
N GLY A 1025 -1.05 -2.51 -25.83
CA GLY A 1025 -2.51 -2.42 -25.81
C GLY A 1025 -3.13 -2.66 -24.42
N GLU A 1026 -2.40 -3.26 -23.48
CA GLU A 1026 -2.85 -3.63 -22.12
C GLU A 1026 -4.12 -4.54 -22.08
N ALA A 1027 -5.33 -4.09 -22.42
CA ALA A 1027 -6.56 -4.90 -22.30
C ALA A 1027 -7.69 -4.63 -23.32
N GLY A 1028 -7.55 -5.12 -24.56
CA GLY A 1028 -8.52 -4.86 -25.63
C GLY A 1028 -8.59 -5.82 -26.82
N ASN A 1029 -8.71 -5.26 -28.03
CA ASN A 1029 -8.67 -5.97 -29.32
C ASN A 1029 -7.89 -5.13 -30.34
N ASP A 1030 -6.66 -4.78 -29.97
CA ASP A 1030 -6.09 -3.46 -30.29
C ASP A 1030 -5.32 -3.41 -31.61
N THR A 1031 -5.16 -2.21 -32.15
CA THR A 1031 -4.48 -1.98 -33.42
C THR A 1031 -3.20 -1.18 -33.22
N VAL A 1032 -2.17 -1.84 -32.66
CA VAL A 1032 -0.86 -1.23 -32.39
C VAL A 1032 0.06 -1.27 -33.62
N THR A 1033 0.59 -0.12 -34.04
CA THR A 1033 1.54 0.00 -35.17
C THR A 1033 2.81 0.72 -34.75
N GLY A 1034 3.98 0.09 -34.87
CA GLY A 1034 5.26 0.69 -34.43
C GLY A 1034 5.68 1.89 -35.27
N GLY A 1035 6.15 1.67 -36.50
CA GLY A 1035 6.51 2.77 -37.40
C GLY A 1035 7.89 2.60 -38.02
N GLU A 1036 8.68 3.68 -38.05
CA GLU A 1036 10.03 3.72 -38.65
C GLU A 1036 11.19 3.50 -37.65
N GLY A 1037 11.29 2.34 -36.98
CA GLY A 1037 12.58 1.97 -36.37
C GLY A 1037 12.73 0.57 -35.75
N ASN A 1038 12.92 0.53 -34.44
CA ASN A 1038 13.27 -0.67 -33.65
C ASN A 1038 12.25 -0.89 -32.52
N ASP A 1039 10.99 -0.89 -32.92
CA ASP A 1039 9.80 -0.87 -32.09
C ASP A 1039 9.56 -2.18 -31.29
N ALA A 1040 9.05 -2.07 -30.06
CA ALA A 1040 8.66 -3.14 -29.16
C ALA A 1040 7.14 -3.12 -28.94
N LEU A 1041 6.43 -4.03 -29.62
CA LEU A 1041 4.97 -4.03 -29.67
C LEU A 1041 4.38 -5.18 -28.86
N PHE A 1042 3.49 -4.81 -27.96
CA PHE A 1042 2.72 -5.68 -27.10
C PHE A 1042 1.23 -5.45 -27.37
N GLY A 1043 0.43 -6.51 -27.30
CA GLY A 1043 -1.02 -6.42 -27.50
C GLY A 1043 -1.84 -6.58 -26.23
N GLY A 1044 -1.22 -6.61 -25.06
CA GLY A 1044 -1.95 -6.84 -23.82
C GLY A 1044 -2.70 -8.18 -23.77
N LEU A 1045 -4.00 -8.09 -23.44
CA LEU A 1045 -4.97 -9.19 -23.34
C LEU A 1045 -5.94 -9.22 -24.54
N ASP A 1046 -6.60 -10.37 -24.71
CA ASP A 1046 -7.62 -10.65 -25.73
C ASP A 1046 -7.18 -10.85 -27.21
N ASN A 1047 -7.46 -9.96 -28.18
CA ASN A 1047 -7.30 -10.31 -29.63
C ASN A 1047 -6.86 -9.16 -30.58
N ASP A 1048 -5.56 -9.03 -30.74
CA ASP A 1048 -4.88 -7.80 -31.20
C ASP A 1048 -4.22 -7.91 -32.60
N SER A 1049 -3.94 -6.76 -33.19
CA SER A 1049 -3.54 -6.53 -34.59
C SER A 1049 -2.22 -5.76 -34.71
N LEU A 1050 -1.16 -6.30 -34.10
CA LEU A 1050 0.18 -5.68 -34.09
C LEU A 1050 0.82 -5.59 -35.49
N ASN A 1051 1.42 -4.43 -35.82
CA ASN A 1051 2.01 -4.17 -37.13
C ASN A 1051 3.30 -3.31 -37.09
N GLY A 1052 4.46 -3.96 -37.12
CA GLY A 1052 5.77 -3.33 -37.32
C GLY A 1052 6.13 -3.18 -38.80
N ALA A 1053 6.59 -2.00 -39.22
CA ALA A 1053 7.06 -1.79 -40.59
C ALA A 1053 8.55 -2.17 -40.78
N SER A 1054 9.27 -2.41 -39.68
CA SER A 1054 10.67 -2.78 -39.64
C SER A 1054 10.90 -4.30 -39.68
N ALA A 1055 12.12 -4.71 -39.99
CA ALA A 1055 12.57 -6.11 -39.87
C ALA A 1055 13.21 -6.41 -38.51
N ALA A 1056 13.21 -5.43 -37.59
CA ALA A 1056 13.70 -5.51 -36.23
C ALA A 1056 12.62 -5.28 -35.17
N THR A 1057 11.37 -4.95 -35.55
CA THR A 1057 10.25 -4.86 -34.60
C THR A 1057 10.07 -6.16 -33.84
N HIS A 1058 9.97 -6.08 -32.52
CA HIS A 1058 9.62 -7.19 -31.65
C HIS A 1058 8.11 -7.24 -31.42
N PHE A 1059 7.53 -8.44 -31.43
CA PHE A 1059 6.09 -8.67 -31.23
C PHE A 1059 5.86 -9.66 -30.09
N THR A 1060 5.05 -9.27 -29.11
CA THR A 1060 4.60 -10.15 -28.01
C THR A 1060 3.09 -10.29 -28.06
N ALA A 1061 2.59 -11.47 -28.42
CA ALA A 1061 1.15 -11.73 -28.59
C ALA A 1061 0.66 -12.82 -27.62
N MET A 1062 -0.27 -12.48 -26.72
CA MET A 1062 -0.83 -13.39 -25.72
C MET A 1062 -1.98 -14.24 -26.29
N THR A 1063 -1.69 -15.36 -26.96
CA THR A 1063 -2.76 -16.26 -27.45
C THR A 1063 -3.45 -17.03 -26.30
N ALA A 1064 -4.47 -16.43 -25.67
CA ALA A 1064 -5.25 -17.00 -24.58
C ALA A 1064 -6.18 -18.16 -25.03
N ALA A 1065 -5.62 -19.35 -25.18
CA ALA A 1065 -6.35 -20.55 -25.65
C ALA A 1065 -7.19 -21.22 -24.52
N ILE A 1066 -8.27 -20.58 -24.08
CA ILE A 1066 -9.19 -21.08 -23.04
C ILE A 1066 -10.18 -22.15 -23.62
N PRO A 1067 -10.38 -23.30 -22.95
CA PRO A 1067 -11.43 -24.29 -23.26
C PRO A 1067 -12.62 -24.30 -22.28
#